data_AF-A0A368PKD6-F1
#
_entry.id   AF-A0A368PKD6-F1
#
_cell.length_a   1.000
_cell.length_b   1.000
_cell.length_c   1.000
_cell.angle_alpha   90.00
_cell.angle_beta   90.00
_cell.angle_gamma   90.00
#
_symmetry.space_group_name_H-M   'P 1'
#
loop_
_entity.id
_entity.type
_entity.pdbx_description
1 polymer ?
#
loop_
_entity_poly.entity_id
_entity_poly.type
_entity_poly.pdbx_seq_one_letter_code
_entity_poly.pdbx_strand_id
1 'polypeptide(L)'
;MLCERPPALHSMSFGITASIIVNKPKSDLIALSRNQHYTVVFDTTQWIKAVHSGADLESAIGTCTGYRAESEGFMVGVKVNPLNGLPSGYQELLKFLLDHLEDKSVEALVEGLLEARAEVRPLLCGSQERLKDLIFLDIALDSTVRTAVERSYEQLNNAEPEKIMYFISMVLENLALSTEDNENLLCCLKGWNHALAMANNFDDQWALYAKAYLDRTRLALVTKGEEYHHTLQPSAEYLGSLLGVEQWTVNIFTEEIIRSGSAASLSLLLNRLDPVLRNIANLGSWQIISPVEVIGYVTVVDELLTVQNKSYDKPTVLVAKAVKGEEEIPDGVVAVLTPDMPDVLSHVSVRARNSKVLFATCFDPEILSELQRNDGKLISVKPTSADISYRETAESELLVANSSTAEDDKSEPSISLAKKQFPGKYAICADEFSDEMVGAKSRNIAYLKGKVPPSVGVPASVALPFGTFETVLSDKMNKHVAQNVKHLKEKLSQGELSALDEIRNALLNLIAPSNLVKELKEKMQDCGMPWPGDDVWASKWNERAYYSTRKVKLDHAYLSMAVLVQEIVSADYAFVIHTVNPSSGDRSEIYAEIVKGLGRPFFICKKDDLNSPKVLGYPSKPIGLFIKQSIIFRSDSNGEDLEGYAGAGLYDSVPMDNEEVVVLDYTTDRLITDVSFRNTILSSIAHAGYAIEELYGSPQDIEGVVKDGKIFVVQTRPQM
;
A
#
# COMPACT_ATOMS: atom_id res chain seq x y z
N MET A 1 -28.19 -40.45 -16.83
CA MET A 1 -27.41 -41.56 -17.43
C MET A 1 -25.96 -41.15 -17.34
N LEU A 2 -25.16 -41.94 -16.62
CA LEU A 2 -23.75 -41.68 -16.38
C LEU A 2 -22.98 -41.83 -17.70
N CYS A 3 -22.41 -40.74 -18.20
CA CYS A 3 -21.36 -40.82 -19.23
C CYS A 3 -20.03 -41.13 -18.54
N GLU A 4 -19.47 -42.28 -18.87
CA GLU A 4 -18.16 -42.75 -18.41
C GLU A 4 -17.05 -41.78 -18.86
N ARG A 5 -16.18 -41.40 -17.92
CA ARG A 5 -15.03 -40.52 -18.12
C ARG A 5 -13.86 -41.30 -18.76
N PRO A 6 -13.06 -40.69 -19.66
CA PRO A 6 -11.89 -41.35 -20.24
C PRO A 6 -10.73 -41.52 -19.24
N PRO A 7 -9.80 -42.47 -19.46
CA PRO A 7 -8.84 -42.96 -18.47
C PRO A 7 -7.70 -41.99 -18.09
N ALA A 8 -7.53 -40.88 -18.82
CA ALA A 8 -6.51 -39.88 -18.53
C ALA A 8 -6.80 -39.05 -17.27
N LEU A 9 -8.04 -39.09 -16.75
CA LEU A 9 -8.47 -38.39 -15.53
C LEU A 9 -8.29 -39.21 -14.24
N HIS A 10 -7.73 -40.44 -14.30
CA HIS A 10 -7.68 -41.34 -13.14
C HIS A 10 -6.48 -41.17 -12.21
N SER A 11 -5.46 -40.38 -12.56
CA SER A 11 -4.22 -40.27 -11.76
C SER A 11 -4.18 -39.11 -10.75
N MET A 12 -5.24 -38.32 -10.59
CA MET A 12 -5.32 -37.32 -9.52
C MET A 12 -6.61 -37.46 -8.73
N SER A 13 -6.49 -37.76 -7.44
CA SER A 13 -7.62 -37.87 -6.52
C SER A 13 -8.38 -36.55 -6.47
N PHE A 14 -9.67 -36.58 -6.86
CA PHE A 14 -10.58 -35.47 -6.65
C PHE A 14 -10.89 -35.32 -5.15
N GLY A 15 -10.21 -34.36 -4.54
CA GLY A 15 -10.66 -33.62 -3.38
C GLY A 15 -10.22 -32.18 -3.61
N ILE A 16 -11.18 -31.26 -3.75
CA ILE A 16 -11.00 -29.78 -3.82
C ILE A 16 -9.60 -29.40 -4.33
N THR A 17 -9.35 -29.61 -5.62
CA THR A 17 -8.00 -29.50 -6.17
C THR A 17 -7.59 -28.04 -6.19
N ALA A 18 -6.65 -27.70 -5.30
CA ALA A 18 -5.93 -26.44 -5.32
C ALA A 18 -5.33 -26.19 -6.72
N SER A 19 -5.37 -24.93 -7.16
CA SER A 19 -4.82 -24.39 -8.41
C SER A 19 -3.66 -25.18 -9.02
N ILE A 20 -3.71 -25.38 -10.35
CA ILE A 20 -2.74 -26.16 -11.15
C ILE A 20 -1.33 -25.58 -10.99
N ILE A 21 -1.21 -24.26 -10.81
CA ILE A 21 0.06 -23.58 -10.58
C ILE A 21 0.57 -23.77 -9.14
N VAL A 22 -0.30 -23.79 -8.13
CA VAL A 22 0.10 -23.75 -6.71
C VAL A 22 0.69 -25.09 -6.22
N ASN A 23 0.41 -26.21 -6.89
CA ASN A 23 0.91 -27.54 -6.53
C ASN A 23 2.27 -27.92 -7.14
N LYS A 24 2.91 -27.06 -7.95
CA LYS A 24 4.26 -27.32 -8.48
C LYS A 24 5.35 -26.89 -7.47
N PRO A 25 6.44 -27.66 -7.29
CA PRO A 25 7.49 -27.32 -6.32
C PRO A 25 8.10 -25.95 -6.59
N LYS A 26 8.59 -25.28 -5.54
CA LYS A 26 9.14 -23.90 -5.59
C LYS A 26 10.19 -23.70 -6.68
N SER A 27 10.96 -24.73 -7.04
CA SER A 27 11.94 -24.71 -8.15
C SER A 27 11.30 -24.57 -9.54
N ASP A 28 10.10 -25.10 -9.74
CA ASP A 28 9.37 -25.03 -11.01
C ASP A 28 8.57 -23.73 -11.12
N LEU A 29 8.15 -23.17 -9.98
CA LEU A 29 7.56 -21.83 -9.88
C LEU A 29 8.60 -20.70 -10.06
N ILE A 30 9.85 -20.90 -9.64
CA ILE A 30 10.95 -19.95 -9.83
C ILE A 30 11.54 -20.04 -11.25
N ALA A 31 11.42 -21.20 -11.92
CA ALA A 31 11.73 -21.30 -13.35
C ALA A 31 10.80 -20.45 -14.24
N LEU A 32 9.64 -19.99 -13.72
CA LEU A 32 8.72 -19.09 -14.41
C LEU A 32 9.15 -17.61 -14.36
N SER A 33 10.12 -17.22 -13.53
CA SER A 33 10.48 -15.81 -13.29
C SER A 33 11.97 -15.47 -13.45
N ARG A 34 12.79 -16.38 -13.98
CA ARG A 34 14.20 -16.06 -14.29
C ARG A 34 14.63 -16.62 -15.64
N ASN A 35 14.41 -15.82 -16.68
CA ASN A 35 15.28 -15.81 -17.86
C ASN A 35 15.32 -14.38 -18.42
N GLN A 36 16.22 -13.57 -17.86
CA GLN A 36 16.74 -12.37 -18.52
C GLN A 36 17.47 -12.84 -19.79
N HIS A 37 16.78 -12.91 -20.94
CA HIS A 37 17.38 -12.79 -22.28
C HIS A 37 16.41 -12.97 -23.47
N TYR A 38 15.12 -12.64 -23.41
CA TYR A 38 14.28 -12.61 -24.63
C TYR A 38 13.21 -11.50 -24.64
N THR A 39 13.62 -10.27 -24.36
CA THR A 39 12.74 -9.08 -24.38
C THR A 39 12.15 -8.77 -25.77
N VAL A 40 12.76 -9.25 -26.87
CA VAL A 40 12.35 -8.86 -28.23
C VAL A 40 11.16 -9.67 -28.79
N VAL A 41 10.88 -10.87 -28.25
CA VAL A 41 9.79 -11.73 -28.77
C VAL A 41 8.48 -11.52 -28.00
N PHE A 42 8.54 -11.24 -26.70
CA PHE A 42 7.36 -10.95 -25.89
C PHE A 42 6.78 -9.55 -26.12
N ASP A 43 7.63 -8.56 -26.43
CA ASP A 43 7.18 -7.21 -26.80
C ASP A 43 6.29 -7.21 -28.04
N THR A 44 6.49 -8.14 -28.99
CA THR A 44 5.60 -8.30 -30.15
C THR A 44 4.28 -9.02 -29.87
N THR A 45 4.16 -9.73 -28.74
CA THR A 45 2.98 -10.53 -28.38
C THR A 45 1.81 -9.66 -27.91
N GLN A 46 2.07 -8.51 -27.28
CA GLN A 46 1.02 -7.53 -26.94
C GLN A 46 0.40 -6.87 -28.19
N TRP A 47 1.13 -6.77 -29.30
CA TRP A 47 0.65 -6.12 -30.53
C TRP A 47 -0.39 -6.95 -31.28
N ILE A 48 -0.38 -8.29 -31.12
CA ILE A 48 -1.26 -9.19 -31.88
C ILE A 48 -2.64 -9.34 -31.20
N LYS A 49 -2.79 -8.98 -29.92
CA LYS A 49 -4.07 -9.06 -29.18
C LYS A 49 -5.19 -8.23 -29.82
N ALA A 50 -4.87 -7.17 -30.56
CA ALA A 50 -5.86 -6.24 -31.11
C ALA A 50 -6.30 -6.57 -32.55
N VAL A 51 -5.62 -7.48 -33.25
CA VAL A 51 -5.88 -7.71 -34.68
C VAL A 51 -5.78 -9.20 -34.99
N HIS A 52 -6.90 -9.92 -34.96
CA HIS A 52 -7.33 -10.80 -36.07
C HIS A 52 -8.49 -11.74 -35.69
N SER A 53 -9.41 -11.83 -36.65
CA SER A 53 -10.37 -12.90 -36.94
C SER A 53 -9.72 -14.27 -37.23
N GLY A 54 -8.60 -14.61 -36.57
CA GLY A 54 -7.83 -15.85 -36.72
C GLY A 54 -7.48 -16.51 -35.38
N ALA A 55 -8.03 -16.00 -34.27
CA ALA A 55 -7.89 -16.54 -32.91
C ALA A 55 -9.15 -17.29 -32.44
N ASP A 56 -9.93 -17.83 -33.39
CA ASP A 56 -11.02 -18.75 -33.08
C ASP A 56 -10.44 -20.06 -32.52
N LEU A 57 -10.99 -20.55 -31.40
CA LEU A 57 -10.42 -21.68 -30.65
C LEU A 57 -10.41 -22.96 -31.49
N GLU A 58 -11.49 -23.23 -32.21
CA GLU A 58 -11.58 -24.42 -33.06
C GLU A 58 -10.52 -24.39 -34.18
N SER A 59 -10.37 -23.24 -34.83
CA SER A 59 -9.37 -23.02 -35.87
C SER A 59 -7.93 -23.13 -35.34
N ALA A 60 -7.65 -22.58 -34.17
CA ALA A 60 -6.34 -22.64 -33.53
C ALA A 60 -5.98 -24.07 -33.09
N ILE A 61 -6.93 -24.79 -32.50
CA ILE A 61 -6.80 -26.20 -32.14
C ILE A 61 -6.55 -27.03 -33.40
N GLY A 62 -7.34 -26.84 -34.46
CA GLY A 62 -7.16 -27.56 -35.73
C GLY A 62 -5.77 -27.32 -36.32
N THR A 63 -5.28 -26.08 -36.30
CA THR A 63 -3.96 -25.73 -36.83
C THR A 63 -2.82 -26.42 -36.05
N CYS A 64 -2.98 -26.60 -34.74
CA CYS A 64 -1.99 -27.24 -33.87
C CYS A 64 -2.07 -28.78 -33.88
N THR A 65 -3.27 -29.34 -33.95
CA THR A 65 -3.53 -30.79 -33.94
C THR A 65 -3.51 -31.42 -35.33
N GLY A 66 -3.53 -30.59 -36.38
CA GLY A 66 -3.54 -31.00 -37.77
C GLY A 66 -4.94 -31.35 -38.26
N TYR A 67 -5.27 -30.88 -39.47
CA TYR A 67 -6.53 -31.20 -40.14
C TYR A 67 -6.33 -31.40 -41.65
N ARG A 68 -7.32 -32.04 -42.27
CA ARG A 68 -7.49 -32.09 -43.73
C ARG A 68 -8.75 -31.32 -44.08
N ALA A 69 -8.62 -30.28 -44.89
CA ALA A 69 -9.77 -29.55 -45.41
C ALA A 69 -10.49 -30.41 -46.47
N GLU A 70 -11.70 -30.89 -46.15
CA GLU A 70 -12.53 -31.71 -47.03
C GLU A 70 -13.62 -30.90 -47.80
N SER A 71 -13.68 -29.58 -47.61
CA SER A 71 -14.69 -28.70 -48.24
C SER A 71 -14.33 -28.25 -49.66
N GLU A 72 -15.33 -27.94 -50.49
CA GLU A 72 -15.14 -27.39 -51.84
C GLU A 72 -14.68 -25.91 -51.79
N GLY A 73 -13.50 -25.62 -52.35
CA GLY A 73 -12.91 -24.27 -52.39
C GLY A 73 -11.41 -24.26 -52.69
N PHE A 74 -10.76 -23.08 -52.60
CA PHE A 74 -9.32 -22.92 -52.91
C PHE A 74 -8.35 -23.65 -51.95
N MET A 75 -8.85 -24.18 -50.81
CA MET A 75 -8.07 -24.90 -49.81
C MET A 75 -8.25 -26.44 -49.83
N VAL A 76 -8.95 -26.99 -50.84
CA VAL A 76 -9.14 -28.44 -51.00
C VAL A 76 -7.77 -29.14 -51.06
N GLY A 77 -7.54 -30.10 -50.17
CA GLY A 77 -6.32 -30.93 -50.18
C GLY A 77 -5.14 -30.36 -49.39
N VAL A 78 -5.27 -29.22 -48.72
CA VAL A 78 -4.27 -28.73 -47.76
C VAL A 78 -4.22 -29.68 -46.55
N LYS A 79 -3.04 -30.25 -46.28
CA LYS A 79 -2.76 -31.09 -45.12
C LYS A 79 -1.88 -30.32 -44.15
N VAL A 80 -2.46 -29.90 -43.02
CA VAL A 80 -1.69 -29.34 -41.90
C VAL A 80 -1.27 -30.50 -41.01
N ASN A 81 0.03 -30.67 -40.79
CA ASN A 81 0.52 -31.71 -39.87
C ASN A 81 0.38 -31.23 -38.41
N PRO A 82 0.15 -32.15 -37.46
CA PRO A 82 0.18 -31.81 -36.03
C PRO A 82 1.53 -31.22 -35.62
N LEU A 83 1.52 -30.36 -34.60
CA LEU A 83 2.74 -29.89 -33.95
C LEU A 83 3.43 -31.04 -33.21
N ASN A 84 4.75 -31.11 -33.35
CA ASN A 84 5.58 -32.04 -32.59
C ASN A 84 5.85 -31.49 -31.19
N GLY A 85 5.92 -32.36 -30.19
CA GLY A 85 6.28 -31.98 -28.82
C GLY A 85 5.14 -31.42 -27.97
N LEU A 86 3.88 -31.60 -28.38
CA LEU A 86 2.73 -31.36 -27.50
C LEU A 86 2.74 -32.37 -26.32
N PRO A 87 2.30 -31.95 -25.11
CA PRO A 87 2.26 -32.84 -23.96
C PRO A 87 1.37 -34.08 -24.17
N SER A 88 1.69 -35.16 -23.48
CA SER A 88 0.86 -36.37 -23.50
C SER A 88 -0.52 -36.08 -22.90
N GLY A 89 -1.60 -36.46 -23.58
CA GLY A 89 -2.97 -36.16 -23.12
C GLY A 89 -3.52 -34.81 -23.60
N TYR A 90 -2.69 -33.98 -24.24
CA TYR A 90 -3.09 -32.63 -24.65
C TYR A 90 -4.17 -32.65 -25.75
N GLN A 91 -4.14 -33.64 -26.65
CA GLN A 91 -5.16 -33.78 -27.69
C GLN A 91 -6.53 -34.13 -27.10
N GLU A 92 -6.56 -35.00 -26.09
CA GLU A 92 -7.77 -35.35 -25.35
C GLU A 92 -8.31 -34.15 -24.59
N LEU A 93 -7.44 -33.33 -23.98
CA LEU A 93 -7.82 -32.08 -23.33
C LEU A 93 -8.43 -31.10 -24.33
N LEU A 94 -7.77 -30.83 -25.45
CA LEU A 94 -8.31 -29.93 -26.49
C LEU A 94 -9.65 -30.41 -27.04
N LYS A 95 -9.82 -31.73 -27.21
CA LYS A 95 -11.10 -32.30 -27.61
C LYS A 95 -12.18 -32.09 -26.55
N PHE A 96 -11.85 -32.32 -25.28
CA PHE A 96 -12.75 -32.03 -24.16
C PHE A 96 -13.21 -30.57 -24.19
N LEU A 97 -12.31 -29.61 -24.45
CA LEU A 97 -12.67 -28.19 -24.55
C LEU A 97 -13.72 -27.94 -25.63
N LEU A 98 -13.49 -28.46 -26.84
CA LEU A 98 -14.43 -28.30 -27.96
C LEU A 98 -15.80 -28.90 -27.65
N ASP A 99 -15.84 -30.06 -27.00
CA ASP A 99 -17.09 -30.76 -26.65
C ASP A 99 -17.91 -29.99 -25.59
N HIS A 100 -17.29 -29.10 -24.79
CA HIS A 100 -17.93 -28.41 -23.66
C HIS A 100 -18.07 -26.88 -23.88
N LEU A 101 -17.73 -26.35 -25.05
CA LEU A 101 -17.82 -24.90 -25.35
C LEU A 101 -19.23 -24.33 -25.13
N GLU A 102 -20.27 -25.10 -25.40
CA GLU A 102 -21.67 -24.67 -25.30
C GLU A 102 -22.33 -24.99 -23.96
N ASP A 103 -21.60 -25.58 -23.01
CA ASP A 103 -22.16 -25.97 -21.72
C ASP A 103 -22.68 -24.78 -20.91
N LYS A 104 -23.76 -25.02 -20.16
CA LYS A 104 -24.35 -24.00 -19.28
C LYS A 104 -23.53 -23.77 -18.01
N SER A 105 -22.89 -24.82 -17.51
CA SER A 105 -21.95 -24.78 -16.38
C SER A 105 -20.56 -24.63 -16.97
N VAL A 106 -19.88 -23.53 -16.67
CA VAL A 106 -18.61 -23.18 -17.32
C VAL A 106 -17.39 -23.54 -16.49
N GLU A 107 -17.56 -24.02 -15.26
CA GLU A 107 -16.48 -24.30 -14.31
C GLU A 107 -15.47 -25.30 -14.89
N ALA A 108 -15.95 -26.48 -15.31
CA ALA A 108 -15.09 -27.51 -15.91
C ALA A 108 -14.44 -27.06 -17.23
N LEU A 109 -15.14 -26.22 -18.00
CA LEU A 109 -14.59 -25.62 -19.22
C LEU A 109 -13.44 -24.66 -18.89
N VAL A 110 -13.62 -23.76 -17.92
CA VAL A 110 -12.60 -22.80 -17.50
C VAL A 110 -11.40 -23.52 -16.88
N GLU A 111 -11.61 -24.52 -16.03
CA GLU A 111 -10.54 -25.38 -15.49
C GLU A 111 -9.72 -26.01 -16.61
N GLY A 112 -10.38 -26.66 -17.58
CA GLY A 112 -9.70 -27.28 -18.71
C GLY A 112 -8.96 -26.27 -19.59
N LEU A 113 -9.52 -25.07 -19.80
CA LEU A 113 -8.87 -24.01 -20.56
C LEU A 113 -7.58 -23.55 -19.85
N LEU A 114 -7.62 -23.37 -18.53
CA LEU A 114 -6.46 -23.02 -17.73
C LEU A 114 -5.38 -24.10 -17.76
N GLU A 115 -5.78 -25.37 -17.65
CA GLU A 115 -4.89 -26.52 -17.80
C GLU A 115 -4.21 -26.50 -19.18
N ALA A 116 -5.00 -26.26 -20.23
CA ALA A 116 -4.49 -26.22 -21.59
C ALA A 116 -3.47 -25.09 -21.81
N ARG A 117 -3.68 -23.93 -21.18
CA ARG A 117 -2.75 -22.80 -21.21
C ARG A 117 -1.48 -23.09 -20.41
N ALA A 118 -1.62 -23.66 -19.21
CA ALA A 118 -0.49 -24.01 -18.35
C ALA A 118 0.46 -25.01 -19.02
N GLU A 119 -0.09 -25.97 -19.78
CA GLU A 119 0.65 -26.98 -20.53
C GLU A 119 1.32 -26.43 -21.80
N VAL A 120 0.74 -25.41 -22.46
CA VAL A 120 1.36 -24.76 -23.64
C VAL A 120 2.46 -23.79 -23.26
N ARG A 121 2.38 -23.15 -22.09
CA ARG A 121 3.31 -22.10 -21.68
C ARG A 121 4.81 -22.48 -21.80
N PRO A 122 5.28 -23.65 -21.34
CA PRO A 122 6.68 -24.04 -21.51
C PRO A 122 7.13 -24.11 -22.98
N LEU A 123 6.21 -24.40 -23.90
CA LEU A 123 6.48 -24.48 -25.33
C LEU A 123 6.63 -23.10 -25.98
N LEU A 124 5.98 -22.07 -25.42
CA LEU A 124 6.11 -20.68 -25.87
C LEU A 124 7.50 -20.10 -25.60
N CYS A 125 8.20 -20.61 -24.59
CA CYS A 125 9.55 -20.18 -24.22
C CYS A 125 10.67 -20.81 -25.07
N GLY A 126 10.33 -21.76 -25.97
CA GLY A 126 11.29 -22.48 -26.81
C GLY A 126 11.36 -21.98 -28.25
N SER A 127 12.49 -22.24 -28.94
CA SER A 127 12.64 -21.99 -30.37
C SER A 127 11.97 -23.12 -31.19
N GLN A 128 10.66 -23.01 -31.40
CA GLN A 128 9.84 -23.96 -32.18
C GLN A 128 9.63 -23.47 -33.62
N GLU A 129 9.66 -24.38 -34.60
CA GLU A 129 9.49 -24.09 -36.04
C GLU A 129 8.10 -23.49 -36.38
N ARG A 130 7.13 -23.62 -35.45
CA ARG A 130 5.76 -23.12 -35.57
C ARG A 130 5.29 -22.38 -34.31
N LEU A 131 6.19 -21.63 -33.67
CA LEU A 131 5.88 -20.83 -32.47
C LEU A 131 4.66 -19.92 -32.65
N LYS A 132 4.48 -19.35 -33.85
CA LYS A 132 3.32 -18.53 -34.22
C LYS A 132 1.99 -19.24 -33.92
N ASP A 133 1.88 -20.52 -34.28
CA ASP A 133 0.62 -21.26 -34.14
C ASP A 133 0.30 -21.55 -32.67
N LEU A 134 1.34 -21.81 -31.85
CA LEU A 134 1.20 -21.94 -30.39
C LEU A 134 0.79 -20.62 -29.74
N ILE A 135 1.29 -19.48 -30.22
CA ILE A 135 0.87 -18.15 -29.76
C ILE A 135 -0.62 -17.93 -30.07
N PHE A 136 -1.08 -18.24 -31.29
CA PHE A 136 -2.51 -18.13 -31.63
C PHE A 136 -3.38 -19.07 -30.81
N LEU A 137 -2.89 -20.28 -30.49
CA LEU A 137 -3.59 -21.19 -29.58
C LEU A 137 -3.72 -20.61 -28.18
N ASP A 138 -2.65 -20.08 -27.57
CA ASP A 138 -2.73 -19.48 -26.24
C ASP A 138 -3.66 -18.25 -26.21
N ILE A 139 -3.62 -17.41 -27.25
CA ILE A 139 -4.53 -16.26 -27.39
C ILE A 139 -5.99 -16.73 -27.49
N ALA A 140 -6.26 -17.77 -28.27
CA ALA A 140 -7.61 -18.31 -28.42
C ALA A 140 -8.12 -18.92 -27.10
N LEU A 141 -7.24 -19.62 -26.36
CA LEU A 141 -7.55 -20.17 -25.03
C LEU A 141 -7.86 -19.03 -24.03
N ASP A 142 -7.01 -18.00 -23.95
CA ASP A 142 -7.19 -16.81 -23.08
C ASP A 142 -8.52 -16.10 -23.36
N SER A 143 -8.83 -15.86 -24.64
CA SER A 143 -10.08 -15.24 -25.07
C SER A 143 -11.31 -16.10 -24.74
N THR A 144 -11.18 -17.43 -24.83
CA THR A 144 -12.27 -18.35 -24.48
C THR A 144 -12.51 -18.36 -22.97
N VAL A 145 -11.46 -18.29 -22.13
CA VAL A 145 -11.63 -18.16 -20.67
C VAL A 145 -12.45 -16.93 -20.34
N ARG A 146 -12.10 -15.77 -20.92
CA ARG A 146 -12.84 -14.52 -20.72
C ARG A 146 -14.31 -14.68 -21.10
N THR A 147 -14.59 -15.21 -22.28
CA THR A 147 -15.95 -15.39 -22.81
C THR A 147 -16.77 -16.37 -21.96
N ALA A 148 -16.17 -17.46 -21.49
CA ALA A 148 -16.83 -18.43 -20.63
C ALA A 148 -17.20 -17.83 -19.26
N VAL A 149 -16.31 -17.01 -18.68
CA VAL A 149 -16.55 -16.32 -17.41
C VAL A 149 -17.62 -15.23 -17.54
N GLU A 150 -17.61 -14.44 -18.61
CA GLU A 150 -18.64 -13.42 -18.85
C GLU A 150 -20.03 -14.05 -19.01
N ARG A 151 -20.12 -15.23 -19.65
CA ARG A 151 -21.38 -15.99 -19.76
C ARG A 151 -21.94 -16.46 -18.42
N SER A 152 -21.11 -16.63 -17.38
CA SER A 152 -21.59 -17.06 -16.07
C SER A 152 -22.08 -15.91 -15.19
N TYR A 153 -21.92 -14.65 -15.60
CA TYR A 153 -22.25 -13.48 -14.78
C TYR A 153 -23.70 -13.43 -14.31
N GLU A 154 -24.67 -13.79 -15.14
CA GLU A 154 -26.07 -13.82 -14.70
C GLU A 154 -26.31 -14.87 -13.61
N GLN A 155 -25.70 -16.06 -13.75
CA GLN A 155 -25.82 -17.14 -12.77
C GLN A 155 -25.12 -16.78 -11.45
N LEU A 156 -24.03 -16.01 -11.53
CA LEU A 156 -23.27 -15.54 -10.38
C LEU A 156 -23.96 -14.40 -9.62
N ASN A 157 -25.11 -13.87 -10.06
CA ASN A 157 -25.81 -12.79 -9.34
C ASN A 157 -26.38 -13.25 -7.99
N ASN A 158 -26.78 -14.51 -7.88
CA ASN A 158 -27.36 -15.10 -6.67
C ASN A 158 -26.51 -16.27 -6.14
N ALA A 159 -25.24 -16.33 -6.52
CA ALA A 159 -24.35 -17.42 -6.12
C ALA A 159 -23.80 -17.17 -4.71
N GLU A 160 -23.53 -18.27 -4.00
CA GLU A 160 -22.81 -18.23 -2.73
C GLU A 160 -21.41 -17.62 -2.90
N PRO A 161 -20.88 -16.92 -1.88
CA PRO A 161 -19.60 -16.23 -1.95
C PRO A 161 -18.45 -17.13 -2.42
N GLU A 162 -18.40 -18.37 -1.97
CA GLU A 162 -17.38 -19.36 -2.30
C GLU A 162 -17.32 -19.63 -3.80
N LYS A 163 -18.48 -19.64 -4.47
CA LYS A 163 -18.54 -19.80 -5.92
C LYS A 163 -17.92 -18.60 -6.63
N ILE A 164 -18.21 -17.37 -6.19
CA ILE A 164 -17.61 -16.16 -6.76
C ILE A 164 -16.09 -16.14 -6.52
N MET A 165 -15.65 -16.50 -5.31
CA MET A 165 -14.24 -16.63 -4.94
C MET A 165 -13.51 -17.65 -5.81
N TYR A 166 -14.16 -18.77 -6.15
CA TYR A 166 -13.59 -19.78 -7.05
C TYR A 166 -13.40 -19.26 -8.47
N PHE A 167 -14.39 -18.54 -9.00
CA PHE A 167 -14.24 -17.84 -10.29
C PHE A 167 -13.12 -16.80 -10.25
N ILE A 168 -13.01 -16.03 -9.16
CA ILE A 168 -11.90 -15.08 -8.98
C ILE A 168 -10.55 -15.80 -9.04
N SER A 169 -10.38 -16.94 -8.37
CA SER A 169 -9.11 -17.70 -8.43
C SER A 169 -8.78 -18.17 -9.85
N MET A 170 -9.78 -18.65 -10.61
CA MET A 170 -9.57 -19.10 -11.99
C MET A 170 -9.19 -17.94 -12.93
N VAL A 171 -9.89 -16.81 -12.84
CA VAL A 171 -9.60 -15.63 -13.67
C VAL A 171 -8.25 -15.02 -13.32
N LEU A 172 -7.89 -15.01 -12.04
CA LEU A 172 -6.59 -14.55 -11.57
C LEU A 172 -5.45 -15.48 -12.03
N GLU A 173 -5.67 -16.79 -12.01
CA GLU A 173 -4.75 -17.78 -12.60
C GLU A 173 -4.56 -17.54 -14.10
N ASN A 174 -5.66 -17.28 -14.83
CA ASN A 174 -5.61 -16.91 -16.25
C ASN A 174 -4.76 -15.65 -16.47
N LEU A 175 -4.97 -14.62 -15.65
CA LEU A 175 -4.22 -13.37 -15.73
C LEU A 175 -2.74 -13.59 -15.40
N ALA A 176 -2.42 -14.39 -14.39
CA ALA A 176 -1.04 -14.73 -14.04
C ALA A 176 -0.33 -15.48 -15.17
N LEU A 177 -1.03 -16.35 -15.91
CA LEU A 177 -0.51 -16.97 -17.14
C LEU A 177 -0.31 -15.93 -18.26
N SER A 178 -1.07 -14.85 -18.31
CA SER A 178 -0.94 -13.81 -19.34
C SER A 178 0.05 -12.69 -18.99
N THR A 179 0.69 -12.72 -17.82
CA THR A 179 1.51 -11.61 -17.29
C THR A 179 2.94 -12.06 -17.00
N GLU A 180 3.92 -11.21 -17.36
CA GLU A 180 5.30 -11.31 -16.88
C GLU A 180 5.44 -10.74 -15.45
N ASP A 181 6.49 -11.11 -14.72
CA ASP A 181 6.72 -10.71 -13.32
C ASP A 181 5.45 -10.86 -12.45
N ASN A 182 4.84 -12.04 -12.54
CA ASN A 182 3.53 -12.33 -11.97
C ASN A 182 3.56 -12.72 -10.48
N GLU A 183 4.69 -12.53 -9.78
CA GLU A 183 4.86 -12.98 -8.39
C GLU A 183 3.77 -12.42 -7.45
N ASN A 184 3.38 -11.15 -7.64
CA ASN A 184 2.30 -10.56 -6.86
C ASN A 184 0.92 -11.18 -7.15
N LEU A 185 0.63 -11.51 -8.43
CA LEU A 185 -0.61 -12.19 -8.83
C LEU A 185 -0.65 -13.62 -8.27
N LEU A 186 0.50 -14.32 -8.25
CA LEU A 186 0.61 -15.64 -7.64
C LEU A 186 0.37 -15.59 -6.12
N CYS A 187 0.87 -14.57 -5.43
CA CYS A 187 0.55 -14.35 -4.01
C CYS A 187 -0.96 -14.14 -3.81
N CYS A 188 -1.60 -13.35 -4.68
CA CYS A 188 -3.06 -13.17 -4.63
C CYS A 188 -3.81 -14.50 -4.84
N LEU A 189 -3.35 -15.33 -5.79
CA LEU A 189 -3.96 -16.62 -6.09
C LEU A 189 -3.87 -17.59 -4.91
N LYS A 190 -2.70 -17.69 -4.27
CA LYS A 190 -2.53 -18.48 -3.05
C LYS A 190 -3.47 -18.01 -1.95
N GLY A 191 -3.63 -16.69 -1.79
CA GLY A 191 -4.55 -16.10 -0.83
C GLY A 191 -6.00 -16.46 -1.09
N TRP A 192 -6.49 -16.33 -2.31
CA TRP A 192 -7.85 -16.75 -2.66
C TRP A 192 -8.10 -18.23 -2.39
N ASN A 193 -7.13 -19.10 -2.71
CA ASN A 193 -7.21 -20.52 -2.39
C ASN A 193 -7.26 -20.77 -0.87
N HIS A 194 -6.48 -20.01 -0.09
CA HIS A 194 -6.54 -20.10 1.37
C HIS A 194 -7.87 -19.60 1.93
N ALA A 195 -8.40 -18.49 1.39
CA ALA A 195 -9.70 -17.94 1.78
C ALA A 195 -10.83 -18.93 1.51
N LEU A 196 -10.81 -19.62 0.36
CA LEU A 196 -11.73 -20.71 0.03
C LEU A 196 -11.62 -21.87 1.02
N ALA A 197 -10.40 -22.27 1.39
CA ALA A 197 -10.20 -23.32 2.38
C ALA A 197 -10.73 -22.91 3.77
N MET A 198 -10.54 -21.65 4.19
CA MET A 198 -11.10 -21.12 5.43
C MET A 198 -12.64 -21.14 5.42
N ALA A 199 -13.26 -20.68 4.32
CA ALA A 199 -14.71 -20.67 4.17
C ALA A 199 -15.30 -22.09 4.24
N ASN A 200 -14.69 -23.05 3.51
CA ASN A 200 -15.10 -24.46 3.54
C ASN A 200 -14.95 -25.12 4.92
N ASN A 201 -14.05 -24.62 5.76
CA ASN A 201 -13.84 -25.08 7.13
C ASN A 201 -14.68 -24.31 8.17
N PHE A 202 -15.58 -23.42 7.72
CA PHE A 202 -16.42 -22.58 8.58
C PHE A 202 -15.63 -21.72 9.58
N ASP A 203 -14.48 -21.18 9.16
CA ASP A 203 -13.68 -20.26 9.97
C ASP A 203 -14.33 -18.87 9.99
N ASP A 204 -14.72 -18.36 11.16
CA ASP A 204 -15.43 -17.08 11.31
C ASP A 204 -14.65 -15.85 10.78
N GLN A 205 -13.35 -15.97 10.50
CA GLN A 205 -12.50 -14.92 9.95
C GLN A 205 -12.34 -14.98 8.42
N TRP A 206 -12.92 -15.98 7.73
CA TRP A 206 -12.72 -16.19 6.29
C TRP A 206 -13.08 -14.95 5.47
N ALA A 207 -14.15 -14.23 5.84
CA ALA A 207 -14.62 -13.07 5.09
C ALA A 207 -13.68 -11.86 5.27
N LEU A 208 -13.15 -11.65 6.48
CA LEU A 208 -12.13 -10.62 6.74
C LEU A 208 -10.83 -10.91 5.97
N TYR A 209 -10.43 -12.18 5.93
CA TYR A 209 -9.26 -12.62 5.16
C TYR A 209 -9.47 -12.46 3.64
N ALA A 210 -10.61 -12.90 3.13
CA ALA A 210 -10.99 -12.75 1.72
C ALA A 210 -11.05 -11.27 1.32
N LYS A 211 -11.56 -10.39 2.19
CA LYS A 211 -11.60 -8.95 1.95
C LYS A 211 -10.20 -8.35 1.76
N ALA A 212 -9.23 -8.78 2.58
CA ALA A 212 -7.85 -8.31 2.43
C ALA A 212 -7.24 -8.74 1.08
N TYR A 213 -7.56 -9.96 0.60
CA TYR A 213 -7.11 -10.42 -0.72
C TYR A 213 -7.91 -9.81 -1.88
N LEU A 214 -9.16 -9.42 -1.67
CA LEU A 214 -9.91 -8.59 -2.61
C LEU A 214 -9.19 -7.26 -2.82
N ASP A 215 -8.82 -6.57 -1.74
CA ASP A 215 -8.08 -5.31 -1.81
C ASP A 215 -6.71 -5.51 -2.46
N ARG A 216 -5.96 -6.53 -2.04
CA ARG A 216 -4.67 -6.84 -2.66
C ARG A 216 -4.78 -7.11 -4.17
N THR A 217 -5.81 -7.82 -4.59
CA THR A 217 -6.04 -8.13 -6.02
C THR A 217 -6.38 -6.86 -6.79
N ARG A 218 -7.16 -5.94 -6.21
CA ARG A 218 -7.41 -4.61 -6.79
C ARG A 218 -6.11 -3.82 -6.95
N LEU A 219 -5.26 -3.77 -5.91
CA LEU A 219 -3.94 -3.13 -6.01
C LEU A 219 -3.10 -3.75 -7.14
N ALA A 220 -3.07 -5.08 -7.24
CA ALA A 220 -2.34 -5.76 -8.31
C ALA A 220 -2.86 -5.39 -9.71
N LEU A 221 -4.19 -5.26 -9.88
CA LEU A 221 -4.80 -4.81 -11.14
C LEU A 221 -4.43 -3.36 -11.48
N VAL A 222 -4.42 -2.46 -10.50
CA VAL A 222 -4.03 -1.05 -10.69
C VAL A 222 -2.57 -0.97 -11.14
N THR A 223 -1.65 -1.61 -10.41
CA THR A 223 -0.22 -1.63 -10.77
C THR A 223 -0.01 -2.17 -12.19
N LYS A 224 -0.72 -3.24 -12.58
CA LYS A 224 -0.61 -3.77 -13.94
C LYS A 224 -1.23 -2.85 -15.00
N GLY A 225 -2.30 -2.14 -14.66
CA GLY A 225 -2.85 -1.09 -15.52
C GLY A 225 -1.83 0.03 -15.79
N GLU A 226 -1.13 0.49 -14.76
CA GLU A 226 -0.07 1.50 -14.87
C GLU A 226 1.12 1.01 -15.70
N GLU A 227 1.58 -0.23 -15.47
CA GLU A 227 2.65 -0.84 -16.27
C GLU A 227 2.29 -0.92 -17.75
N TYR A 228 1.07 -1.37 -18.08
CA TYR A 228 0.60 -1.40 -19.46
C TYR A 228 0.49 0.00 -20.05
N HIS A 229 0.00 0.98 -19.29
CA HIS A 229 -0.05 2.37 -19.74
C HIS A 229 1.36 2.90 -20.05
N HIS A 230 2.32 2.69 -19.17
CA HIS A 230 3.70 3.13 -19.38
C HIS A 230 4.36 2.47 -20.61
N THR A 231 4.02 1.20 -20.88
CA THR A 231 4.61 0.42 -21.96
C THR A 231 3.95 0.67 -23.31
N LEU A 232 2.61 0.67 -23.37
CA LEU A 232 1.84 0.68 -24.61
C LEU A 232 1.47 2.07 -25.08
N GLN A 233 1.10 2.97 -24.16
CA GLN A 233 0.56 4.28 -24.51
C GLN A 233 1.52 5.15 -25.35
N PRO A 234 2.84 5.20 -25.06
CA PRO A 234 3.78 5.98 -25.88
C PRO A 234 3.82 5.53 -27.35
N SER A 235 3.71 4.21 -27.58
CA SER A 235 3.68 3.64 -28.94
C SER A 235 2.37 3.97 -29.66
N ALA A 236 1.24 3.91 -28.93
CA ALA A 236 -0.07 4.29 -29.46
C ALA A 236 -0.12 5.76 -29.86
N GLU A 237 0.43 6.65 -29.04
CA GLU A 237 0.54 8.09 -29.34
C GLU A 237 1.42 8.36 -30.56
N TYR A 238 2.60 7.74 -30.61
CA TYR A 238 3.52 7.88 -31.73
C TYR A 238 2.87 7.43 -33.05
N LEU A 239 2.34 6.20 -33.10
CA LEU A 239 1.72 5.67 -34.32
C LEU A 239 0.41 6.39 -34.67
N GLY A 240 -0.40 6.72 -33.67
CA GLY A 240 -1.65 7.47 -33.85
C GLY A 240 -1.41 8.81 -34.54
N SER A 241 -0.35 9.52 -34.14
CA SER A 241 0.04 10.80 -34.76
C SER A 241 0.47 10.65 -36.22
N LEU A 242 1.19 9.58 -36.57
CA LEU A 242 1.68 9.33 -37.94
C LEU A 242 0.58 8.84 -38.88
N LEU A 243 -0.36 8.05 -38.36
CA LEU A 243 -1.45 7.45 -39.11
C LEU A 243 -2.70 8.36 -39.20
N GLY A 244 -2.70 9.49 -38.49
CA GLY A 244 -3.82 10.42 -38.45
C GLY A 244 -5.05 9.85 -37.74
N VAL A 245 -4.83 9.02 -36.71
CA VAL A 245 -5.91 8.45 -35.88
C VAL A 245 -6.51 9.56 -34.99
N GLU A 246 -7.82 9.53 -34.78
CA GLU A 246 -8.48 10.50 -33.90
C GLU A 246 -7.94 10.42 -32.47
N GLN A 247 -7.64 11.59 -31.87
CA GLN A 247 -6.95 11.68 -30.59
C GLN A 247 -7.68 10.97 -29.45
N TRP A 248 -9.02 10.97 -29.45
CA TRP A 248 -9.79 10.29 -28.41
C TRP A 248 -9.55 8.77 -28.44
N THR A 249 -9.44 8.15 -29.62
CA THR A 249 -9.12 6.73 -29.79
C THR A 249 -7.72 6.41 -29.29
N VAL A 250 -6.76 7.29 -29.58
CA VAL A 250 -5.38 7.17 -29.11
C VAL A 250 -5.33 7.24 -27.58
N ASN A 251 -6.02 8.20 -26.97
CA ASN A 251 -6.01 8.43 -25.52
C ASN A 251 -6.55 7.24 -24.72
N ILE A 252 -7.51 6.48 -25.27
CA ILE A 252 -8.11 5.32 -24.58
C ILE A 252 -7.52 3.98 -25.00
N PHE A 253 -6.54 3.96 -25.92
CA PHE A 253 -6.04 2.72 -26.53
C PHE A 253 -5.64 1.68 -25.48
N THR A 254 -4.81 2.08 -24.51
CA THR A 254 -4.32 1.16 -23.48
C THR A 254 -5.44 0.69 -22.55
N GLU A 255 -6.39 1.56 -22.23
CA GLU A 255 -7.57 1.20 -21.43
C GLU A 255 -8.42 0.13 -22.14
N GLU A 256 -8.62 0.27 -23.45
CA GLU A 256 -9.37 -0.69 -24.25
C GLU A 256 -8.65 -2.04 -24.35
N ILE A 257 -7.30 -2.05 -24.44
CA ILE A 257 -6.50 -3.28 -24.35
C ILE A 257 -6.72 -3.97 -23.00
N ILE A 258 -6.69 -3.23 -21.89
CA ILE A 258 -6.96 -3.78 -20.54
C ILE A 258 -8.39 -4.31 -20.46
N ARG A 259 -9.38 -3.55 -20.96
CA ARG A 259 -10.81 -3.92 -20.98
C ARG A 259 -11.06 -5.19 -21.80
N SER A 260 -10.29 -5.42 -22.85
CA SER A 260 -10.40 -6.61 -23.69
C SER A 260 -9.83 -7.89 -23.06
N GLY A 261 -9.10 -7.78 -21.93
CA GLY A 261 -8.48 -8.90 -21.24
C GLY A 261 -9.20 -9.35 -19.97
N SER A 262 -8.69 -10.42 -19.34
CA SER A 262 -9.27 -10.99 -18.11
C SER A 262 -9.21 -10.07 -16.88
N ALA A 263 -8.41 -9.00 -16.92
CA ALA A 263 -8.34 -8.00 -15.86
C ALA A 263 -9.70 -7.31 -15.65
N ALA A 264 -10.44 -7.03 -16.72
CA ALA A 264 -11.78 -6.46 -16.64
C ALA A 264 -12.76 -7.45 -15.99
N SER A 265 -12.70 -8.72 -16.42
CA SER A 265 -13.58 -9.75 -15.87
C SER A 265 -13.32 -9.99 -14.38
N LEU A 266 -12.05 -9.94 -13.97
CA LEU A 266 -11.63 -10.03 -12.57
C LEU A 266 -12.15 -8.84 -11.76
N SER A 267 -11.99 -7.62 -12.27
CA SER A 267 -12.48 -6.40 -11.61
C SER A 267 -13.99 -6.45 -11.34
N LEU A 268 -14.78 -6.91 -12.31
CA LEU A 268 -16.23 -7.07 -12.14
C LEU A 268 -16.59 -8.08 -11.05
N LEU A 269 -15.89 -9.21 -10.98
CA LEU A 269 -16.10 -10.21 -9.93
C LEU A 269 -15.72 -9.67 -8.54
N LEU A 270 -14.61 -8.92 -8.43
CA LEU A 270 -14.20 -8.28 -7.19
C LEU A 270 -15.24 -7.25 -6.73
N ASN A 271 -15.72 -6.39 -7.62
CA ASN A 271 -16.73 -5.38 -7.29
C ASN A 271 -18.06 -6.01 -6.86
N ARG A 272 -18.41 -7.17 -7.41
CA ARG A 272 -19.59 -7.93 -6.98
C ARG A 272 -19.42 -8.55 -5.60
N LEU A 273 -18.23 -9.08 -5.31
CA LEU A 273 -17.96 -9.78 -4.06
C LEU A 273 -17.77 -8.82 -2.87
N ASP A 274 -17.29 -7.59 -3.13
CA ASP A 274 -16.94 -6.63 -2.07
C ASP A 274 -18.10 -6.32 -1.10
N PRO A 275 -19.32 -5.93 -1.55
CA PRO A 275 -20.44 -5.69 -0.63
C PRO A 275 -20.82 -6.92 0.18
N VAL A 276 -20.71 -8.12 -0.41
CA VAL A 276 -21.02 -9.40 0.24
C VAL A 276 -20.03 -9.66 1.37
N LEU A 277 -18.72 -9.51 1.12
CA LEU A 277 -17.69 -9.68 2.13
C LEU A 277 -17.81 -8.64 3.25
N ARG A 278 -18.09 -7.37 2.91
CA ARG A 278 -18.28 -6.31 3.91
C ARG A 278 -19.46 -6.60 4.83
N ASN A 279 -20.57 -7.11 4.29
CA ASN A 279 -21.73 -7.50 5.08
C ASN A 279 -21.41 -8.66 6.02
N ILE A 280 -20.81 -9.74 5.51
CA ILE A 280 -20.46 -10.94 6.31
C ILE A 280 -19.44 -10.59 7.40
N ALA A 281 -18.45 -9.75 7.07
CA ALA A 281 -17.41 -9.31 8.00
C ALA A 281 -17.83 -8.14 8.90
N ASN A 282 -19.05 -7.61 8.77
CA ASN A 282 -19.56 -6.45 9.51
C ASN A 282 -18.68 -5.19 9.40
N LEU A 283 -18.18 -4.88 8.20
CA LEU A 283 -17.23 -3.78 7.94
C LEU A 283 -17.89 -2.42 7.62
N GLY A 284 -19.23 -2.31 7.66
CA GLY A 284 -19.97 -1.06 7.35
C GLY A 284 -19.73 -0.50 5.94
N SER A 285 -20.34 0.63 5.58
CA SER A 285 -20.07 1.34 4.31
C SER A 285 -19.00 2.44 4.45
N TRP A 286 -18.59 2.72 5.68
CA TRP A 286 -17.66 3.78 6.02
C TRP A 286 -16.51 3.27 6.87
N GLN A 287 -15.35 3.87 6.68
CA GLN A 287 -14.26 3.85 7.66
C GLN A 287 -14.04 5.28 8.14
N ILE A 288 -14.32 5.51 9.42
CA ILE A 288 -14.25 6.84 10.02
C ILE A 288 -12.87 7.00 10.67
N ILE A 289 -12.09 7.93 10.12
CA ILE A 289 -10.70 8.18 10.50
C ILE A 289 -10.65 9.25 11.60
N SER A 290 -11.44 10.32 11.44
CA SER A 290 -11.56 11.42 12.40
C SER A 290 -13.06 11.72 12.61
N PRO A 291 -13.66 11.30 13.74
CA PRO A 291 -15.12 11.35 13.94
C PRO A 291 -15.59 12.71 14.49
N VAL A 292 -15.54 13.76 13.66
CA VAL A 292 -16.03 15.09 14.06
C VAL A 292 -17.38 15.40 13.41
N GLU A 293 -18.35 15.90 14.19
CA GLU A 293 -19.60 16.43 13.63
C GLU A 293 -19.34 17.81 13.01
N VAL A 294 -19.78 17.98 11.75
CA VAL A 294 -19.47 19.18 10.97
C VAL A 294 -20.64 19.62 10.11
N ILE A 295 -20.66 20.92 9.79
CA ILE A 295 -21.57 21.52 8.81
C ILE A 295 -20.73 22.31 7.82
N GLY A 296 -20.89 22.08 6.52
CA GLY A 296 -20.11 22.77 5.50
C GLY A 296 -20.65 22.60 4.08
N TYR A 297 -20.13 23.43 3.18
CA TYR A 297 -20.48 23.41 1.76
C TYR A 297 -19.72 22.31 1.05
N VAL A 298 -20.41 21.47 0.29
CA VAL A 298 -19.77 20.41 -0.48
C VAL A 298 -18.96 21.01 -1.62
N THR A 299 -17.75 20.52 -1.81
CA THR A 299 -16.91 20.81 -2.98
C THR A 299 -16.27 19.52 -3.46
N VAL A 300 -16.53 19.16 -4.72
CA VAL A 300 -15.95 17.96 -5.34
C VAL A 300 -14.59 18.29 -5.95
N VAL A 301 -13.58 17.46 -5.66
CA VAL A 301 -12.22 17.61 -6.19
C VAL A 301 -11.70 16.26 -6.70
N ASP A 302 -10.85 16.27 -7.73
CA ASP A 302 -10.26 15.04 -8.25
C ASP A 302 -9.22 14.47 -7.27
N GLU A 303 -8.19 15.23 -6.92
CA GLU A 303 -7.20 14.83 -5.92
C GLU A 303 -7.07 15.88 -4.82
N LEU A 304 -6.95 15.45 -3.55
CA LEU A 304 -6.68 16.36 -2.43
C LEU A 304 -5.38 17.17 -2.65
N LEU A 305 -4.38 16.54 -3.26
CA LEU A 305 -3.09 17.15 -3.58
C LEU A 305 -3.21 18.45 -4.41
N THR A 306 -4.21 18.52 -5.29
CA THR A 306 -4.42 19.68 -6.19
C THR A 306 -4.94 20.92 -5.45
N VAL A 307 -5.54 20.73 -4.27
CA VAL A 307 -6.15 21.81 -3.49
C VAL A 307 -5.44 22.10 -2.18
N GLN A 308 -4.40 21.33 -1.82
CA GLN A 308 -3.67 21.43 -0.55
C GLN A 308 -3.13 22.85 -0.19
N ASN A 309 -2.91 23.71 -1.19
CA ASN A 309 -2.40 25.08 -1.00
C ASN A 309 -3.50 26.15 -1.12
N LYS A 310 -4.77 25.76 -1.22
CA LYS A 310 -5.91 26.69 -1.22
C LYS A 310 -6.30 27.05 0.21
N SER A 311 -7.04 28.14 0.34
CA SER A 311 -7.76 28.49 1.57
C SER A 311 -9.21 28.73 1.19
N TYR A 312 -10.13 28.22 2.01
CA TYR A 312 -11.56 28.32 1.78
C TYR A 312 -12.17 29.30 2.78
N ASP A 313 -12.85 30.34 2.27
CA ASP A 313 -13.45 31.38 3.10
C ASP A 313 -14.71 30.92 3.84
N LYS A 314 -15.24 29.74 3.48
CA LYS A 314 -16.42 29.13 4.08
C LYS A 314 -16.08 27.70 4.55
N PRO A 315 -16.73 27.21 5.63
CA PRO A 315 -16.61 25.81 6.05
C PRO A 315 -16.91 24.87 4.89
N THR A 316 -15.92 24.09 4.46
CA THR A 316 -15.99 23.28 3.23
C THR A 316 -15.88 21.79 3.52
N VAL A 317 -16.78 20.99 2.96
CA VAL A 317 -16.74 19.53 2.93
C VAL A 317 -16.18 19.09 1.57
N LEU A 318 -14.94 18.63 1.55
CA LEU A 318 -14.33 18.11 0.34
C LEU A 318 -14.78 16.68 0.07
N VAL A 319 -15.28 16.43 -1.12
CA VAL A 319 -15.47 15.07 -1.65
C VAL A 319 -14.35 14.83 -2.67
N ALA A 320 -13.25 14.24 -2.21
CA ALA A 320 -12.05 14.00 -3.01
C ALA A 320 -12.12 12.61 -3.65
N LYS A 321 -11.84 12.49 -4.96
CA LYS A 321 -11.78 11.17 -5.60
C LYS A 321 -10.52 10.41 -5.25
N ALA A 322 -9.41 11.11 -4.99
CA ALA A 322 -8.14 10.50 -4.62
C ALA A 322 -7.43 11.19 -3.44
N VAL A 323 -6.86 10.38 -2.54
CA VAL A 323 -6.04 10.80 -1.38
C VAL A 323 -4.90 9.80 -1.17
N LYS A 324 -3.65 10.28 -1.26
CA LYS A 324 -2.42 9.46 -1.23
C LYS A 324 -1.85 9.26 0.17
N GLY A 325 -2.24 10.08 1.16
CA GLY A 325 -1.85 9.94 2.57
C GLY A 325 -0.89 11.02 3.09
N GLU A 326 -0.17 11.70 2.20
CA GLU A 326 0.89 12.68 2.52
C GLU A 326 0.43 14.13 2.41
N GLU A 327 -0.79 14.37 1.91
CA GLU A 327 -1.31 15.69 1.61
C GLU A 327 -1.65 16.54 2.83
N GLU A 328 -1.63 17.85 2.64
CA GLU A 328 -2.14 18.82 3.61
C GLU A 328 -3.63 19.07 3.41
N ILE A 329 -4.35 19.22 4.53
CA ILE A 329 -5.76 19.61 4.52
C ILE A 329 -5.81 21.14 4.41
N PRO A 330 -6.48 21.71 3.38
CA PRO A 330 -6.54 23.14 3.17
C PRO A 330 -7.22 23.90 4.32
N ASP A 331 -6.78 25.14 4.59
CA ASP A 331 -7.43 26.02 5.58
C ASP A 331 -8.91 26.22 5.22
N GLY A 332 -9.82 26.14 6.20
CA GLY A 332 -11.27 26.30 6.01
C GLY A 332 -12.03 25.03 5.62
N VAL A 333 -11.32 23.92 5.38
CA VAL A 333 -11.93 22.59 5.19
C VAL A 333 -12.32 22.01 6.55
N VAL A 334 -13.57 21.58 6.67
CA VAL A 334 -14.13 20.95 7.87
C VAL A 334 -14.35 19.45 7.70
N ALA A 335 -14.41 18.95 6.46
CA ALA A 335 -14.44 17.52 6.19
C ALA A 335 -13.70 17.12 4.91
N VAL A 336 -13.18 15.90 4.90
CA VAL A 336 -12.70 15.20 3.70
C VAL A 336 -13.42 13.85 3.63
N LEU A 337 -14.12 13.58 2.53
CA LEU A 337 -14.79 12.31 2.25
C LEU A 337 -14.23 11.76 0.94
N THR A 338 -13.81 10.50 0.93
CA THR A 338 -13.08 9.93 -0.22
C THR A 338 -13.40 8.45 -0.40
N PRO A 339 -13.37 7.89 -1.64
CA PRO A 339 -13.39 6.44 -1.83
C PRO A 339 -12.03 5.78 -1.55
N ASP A 340 -10.95 6.57 -1.56
CA ASP A 340 -9.62 6.06 -1.24
C ASP A 340 -9.51 5.71 0.23
N MET A 341 -8.71 4.69 0.52
CA MET A 341 -8.46 4.20 1.87
C MET A 341 -7.04 4.61 2.31
N PRO A 342 -6.79 5.89 2.62
CA PRO A 342 -5.56 6.27 3.25
C PRO A 342 -5.47 5.61 4.62
N ASP A 343 -4.25 5.31 5.00
CA ASP A 343 -3.95 4.68 6.28
C ASP A 343 -4.50 5.57 7.42
N VAL A 344 -5.33 5.05 8.35
CA VAL A 344 -5.79 5.70 9.60
C VAL A 344 -4.65 6.36 10.40
N LEU A 345 -3.40 5.95 10.18
CA LEU A 345 -2.17 6.51 10.77
C LEU A 345 -1.32 7.31 9.77
N SER A 346 -1.75 7.44 8.50
CA SER A 346 -1.09 8.33 7.54
C SER A 346 -1.07 9.78 8.04
N HIS A 347 -0.16 10.57 7.48
CA HIS A 347 0.01 11.96 7.88
C HIS A 347 -1.29 12.76 7.72
N VAL A 348 -2.01 12.61 6.60
CA VAL A 348 -3.31 13.27 6.40
C VAL A 348 -4.35 12.84 7.44
N SER A 349 -4.35 11.57 7.84
CA SER A 349 -5.25 11.05 8.89
C SER A 349 -4.94 11.63 10.27
N VAL A 350 -3.66 11.71 10.63
CA VAL A 350 -3.21 12.34 11.89
C VAL A 350 -3.54 13.83 11.89
N ARG A 351 -3.27 14.55 10.78
CA ARG A 351 -3.60 15.97 10.63
C ARG A 351 -5.10 16.24 10.75
N ALA A 352 -5.94 15.39 10.16
CA ALA A 352 -7.39 15.51 10.26
C ALA A 352 -7.87 15.48 11.72
N ARG A 353 -7.37 14.54 12.53
CA ARG A 353 -7.72 14.47 13.96
C ARG A 353 -7.26 15.69 14.72
N ASN A 354 -5.99 16.06 14.54
CA ASN A 354 -5.38 17.17 15.27
C ASN A 354 -6.06 18.50 14.93
N SER A 355 -6.49 18.67 13.68
CA SER A 355 -7.18 19.87 13.21
C SER A 355 -8.70 19.80 13.41
N LYS A 356 -9.22 18.75 14.07
CA LYS A 356 -10.67 18.49 14.25
C LYS A 356 -11.48 18.55 12.95
N VAL A 357 -10.90 18.03 11.88
CA VAL A 357 -11.54 17.88 10.57
C VAL A 357 -12.15 16.47 10.48
N LEU A 358 -13.40 16.36 10.07
CA LEU A 358 -14.02 15.06 9.78
C LEU A 358 -13.27 14.40 8.62
N PHE A 359 -12.84 13.16 8.79
CA PHE A 359 -12.21 12.42 7.71
C PHE A 359 -12.72 11.00 7.66
N ALA A 360 -13.22 10.57 6.50
CA ALA A 360 -13.77 9.23 6.34
C ALA A 360 -13.64 8.71 4.90
N THR A 361 -13.46 7.40 4.80
CA THR A 361 -13.50 6.65 3.56
C THR A 361 -14.90 6.07 3.34
N CYS A 362 -15.51 6.35 2.19
CA CYS A 362 -16.78 5.78 1.75
C CYS A 362 -16.55 4.65 0.75
N PHE A 363 -16.95 3.44 1.09
CA PHE A 363 -16.76 2.28 0.21
C PHE A 363 -17.97 2.01 -0.70
N ASP A 364 -19.06 2.75 -0.51
CA ASP A 364 -20.28 2.62 -1.29
C ASP A 364 -20.29 3.67 -2.42
N PRO A 365 -20.18 3.24 -3.69
CA PRO A 365 -20.18 4.15 -4.83
C PRO A 365 -21.48 4.94 -4.98
N GLU A 366 -22.63 4.41 -4.54
CA GLU A 366 -23.91 5.10 -4.63
C GLU A 366 -23.97 6.27 -3.65
N ILE A 367 -23.53 6.05 -2.40
CA ILE A 367 -23.42 7.09 -1.38
C ILE A 367 -22.45 8.19 -1.84
N LEU A 368 -21.29 7.81 -2.38
CA LEU A 368 -20.32 8.79 -2.87
C LEU A 368 -20.88 9.60 -4.05
N SER A 369 -21.57 8.94 -4.98
CA SER A 369 -22.22 9.60 -6.12
C SER A 369 -23.31 10.58 -5.65
N GLU A 370 -24.05 10.24 -4.60
CA GLU A 370 -25.02 11.13 -3.97
C GLU A 370 -24.35 12.37 -3.36
N LEU A 371 -23.27 12.18 -2.60
CA LEU A 371 -22.49 13.29 -2.03
C LEU A 371 -21.92 14.19 -3.12
N GLN A 372 -21.41 13.63 -4.22
CA GLN A 372 -20.91 14.40 -5.36
C GLN A 372 -22.01 15.23 -6.05
N ARG A 373 -23.25 14.74 -6.11
CA ARG A 373 -24.40 15.51 -6.65
C ARG A 373 -24.79 16.69 -5.77
N ASN A 374 -24.33 16.74 -4.53
CA ASN A 374 -24.59 17.84 -3.60
C ASN A 374 -23.54 18.96 -3.70
N ASP A 375 -22.68 18.97 -4.73
CA ASP A 375 -21.70 20.03 -4.96
C ASP A 375 -22.31 21.45 -4.85
N GLY A 376 -21.67 22.30 -4.06
CA GLY A 376 -22.12 23.65 -3.74
C GLY A 376 -23.24 23.76 -2.69
N LYS A 377 -23.84 22.65 -2.26
CA LYS A 377 -24.89 22.66 -1.21
C LYS A 377 -24.30 22.59 0.18
N LEU A 378 -25.06 23.08 1.16
CA LEU A 378 -24.72 23.01 2.57
C LEU A 378 -25.25 21.71 3.18
N ILE A 379 -24.36 20.90 3.77
CA ILE A 379 -24.72 19.64 4.42
C ILE A 379 -24.25 19.61 5.87
N SER A 380 -25.03 18.93 6.72
CA SER A 380 -24.61 18.51 8.06
C SER A 380 -24.19 17.05 7.98
N VAL A 381 -22.99 16.75 8.48
CA VAL A 381 -22.41 15.41 8.48
C VAL A 381 -22.13 14.99 9.91
N LYS A 382 -22.73 13.88 10.32
CA LYS A 382 -22.71 13.34 11.68
C LYS A 382 -22.19 11.91 11.67
N PRO A 383 -20.92 11.70 12.07
CA PRO A 383 -20.37 10.37 12.25
C PRO A 383 -20.99 9.68 13.49
N THR A 384 -21.14 8.37 13.38
CA THR A 384 -21.42 7.43 14.48
C THR A 384 -20.22 6.51 14.66
N SER A 385 -20.29 5.50 15.53
CA SER A 385 -19.18 4.55 15.72
C SER A 385 -18.85 3.68 14.50
N ALA A 386 -19.75 3.58 13.51
CA ALA A 386 -19.56 2.69 12.35
C ALA A 386 -20.13 3.24 11.02
N ASP A 387 -20.80 4.40 11.04
CA ASP A 387 -21.52 4.93 9.89
C ASP A 387 -21.56 6.46 9.92
N ILE A 388 -21.85 7.10 8.78
CA ILE A 388 -22.02 8.55 8.66
C ILE A 388 -23.43 8.86 8.18
N SER A 389 -24.16 9.61 8.99
CA SER A 389 -25.42 10.23 8.58
C SER A 389 -25.17 11.63 8.04
N TYR A 390 -25.80 11.99 6.93
CA TYR A 390 -25.70 13.34 6.37
C TYR A 390 -27.06 13.82 5.85
N ARG A 391 -27.27 15.14 5.89
CA ARG A 391 -28.49 15.78 5.39
C ARG A 391 -28.19 17.17 4.85
N GLU A 392 -28.92 17.59 3.82
CA GLU A 392 -28.95 18.99 3.38
C GLU A 392 -29.51 19.86 4.52
N THR A 393 -28.90 21.02 4.77
CA THR A 393 -29.33 21.94 5.82
C THR A 393 -29.35 23.39 5.35
N ALA A 394 -30.09 24.23 6.07
CA ALA A 394 -30.20 25.66 5.80
C ALA A 394 -29.09 26.46 6.48
N GLU A 395 -28.70 27.60 5.91
CA GLU A 395 -27.67 28.50 6.46
C GLU A 395 -27.94 28.94 7.91
N SER A 396 -29.20 28.92 8.35
CA SER A 396 -29.58 29.22 9.74
C SER A 396 -28.99 28.23 10.75
N GLU A 397 -28.82 26.95 10.41
CA GLU A 397 -28.20 25.95 11.31
C GLU A 397 -26.68 26.16 11.43
N LEU A 398 -26.02 26.67 10.37
CA LEU A 398 -24.61 27.04 10.39
C LEU A 398 -24.34 28.19 11.37
N LEU A 399 -25.23 29.19 11.40
CA LEU A 399 -25.13 30.33 12.32
C LEU A 399 -25.31 29.91 13.79
N VAL A 400 -26.17 28.92 14.05
CA VAL A 400 -26.36 28.35 15.40
C VAL A 400 -25.14 27.53 15.82
N ALA A 401 -24.59 26.69 14.93
CA ALA A 401 -23.37 25.93 15.20
C ALA A 401 -22.16 26.83 15.48
N ASN A 402 -22.00 27.92 14.72
CA ASN A 402 -20.97 28.93 14.94
C ASN A 402 -21.19 29.73 16.25
N SER A 403 -22.43 29.88 16.71
CA SER A 403 -22.74 30.54 17.99
C SER A 403 -22.43 29.67 19.22
N SER A 404 -22.51 28.34 19.08
CA SER A 404 -22.10 27.39 20.14
C SER A 404 -20.58 27.19 20.24
N THR A 405 -19.83 27.48 19.16
CA THR A 405 -18.36 27.47 19.17
C THR A 405 -17.75 28.83 19.52
N ALA A 406 -18.53 29.90 19.53
CA ALA A 406 -18.07 31.26 19.85
C ALA A 406 -17.67 31.50 21.33
N GLU A 407 -17.93 30.55 22.25
CA GLU A 407 -17.41 30.63 23.63
C GLU A 407 -15.96 30.12 23.77
N ASP A 408 -15.38 29.50 22.73
CA ASP A 408 -14.01 28.98 22.73
C ASP A 408 -13.03 29.79 21.86
N ASP A 409 -13.44 30.94 21.32
CA ASP A 409 -12.55 31.85 20.57
C ASP A 409 -11.69 32.70 21.53
N LYS A 410 -10.99 32.03 22.45
CA LYS A 410 -9.76 32.59 23.02
C LYS A 410 -8.71 32.42 21.95
N SER A 411 -8.30 33.54 21.35
CA SER A 411 -7.09 33.69 20.54
C SER A 411 -6.11 32.55 20.80
N GLU A 412 -5.94 31.65 19.83
CA GLU A 412 -5.00 30.54 19.95
C GLU A 412 -3.66 31.10 20.44
N PRO A 413 -3.07 30.55 21.51
CA PRO A 413 -1.80 31.04 22.00
C PRO A 413 -0.79 30.93 20.86
N SER A 414 -0.22 32.06 20.45
CA SER A 414 0.87 32.06 19.47
C SER A 414 1.99 31.17 20.01
N ILE A 415 2.18 30.01 19.42
CA ILE A 415 3.21 29.06 19.80
C ILE A 415 4.57 29.74 19.60
N SER A 416 5.20 30.15 20.70
CA SER A 416 6.51 30.81 20.67
C SER A 416 7.62 29.78 20.87
N LEU A 417 8.43 29.56 19.84
CA LEU A 417 9.62 28.72 19.93
C LEU A 417 10.78 29.48 20.57
N ALA A 418 11.47 28.87 21.52
CA ALA A 418 12.73 29.37 22.04
C ALA A 418 13.90 28.79 21.23
N LYS A 419 14.78 29.66 20.74
CA LYS A 419 15.98 29.25 20.03
C LYS A 419 16.96 28.55 20.99
N LYS A 420 17.31 27.31 20.69
CA LYS A 420 18.22 26.49 21.49
C LYS A 420 19.67 26.77 21.08
N GLN A 421 20.60 26.63 22.03
CA GLN A 421 22.03 26.89 21.80
C GLN A 421 22.84 25.60 21.78
N PHE A 422 23.99 25.65 21.12
CA PHE A 422 24.93 24.54 21.10
C PHE A 422 25.50 24.29 22.50
N PRO A 423 25.37 23.07 23.06
CA PRO A 423 25.82 22.78 24.43
C PRO A 423 27.34 22.62 24.56
N GLY A 424 28.11 22.78 23.48
CA GLY A 424 29.56 22.61 23.46
C GLY A 424 30.02 21.16 23.28
N LYS A 425 29.09 20.24 23.05
CA LYS A 425 29.31 18.81 22.78
C LYS A 425 28.67 18.45 21.45
N TYR A 426 29.39 17.71 20.63
CA TYR A 426 28.87 17.28 19.33
C TYR A 426 27.96 16.06 19.44
N ALA A 427 28.19 15.18 20.41
CA ALA A 427 27.38 13.97 20.59
C ALA A 427 27.13 13.68 22.07
N ILE A 428 25.92 13.21 22.37
CA ILE A 428 25.48 12.91 23.74
C ILE A 428 24.72 11.59 23.80
N CYS A 429 24.84 10.91 24.93
CA CYS A 429 24.14 9.65 25.19
C CYS A 429 22.73 9.89 25.76
N ALA A 430 21.87 8.87 25.72
CA ALA A 430 20.47 8.96 26.16
C ALA A 430 20.29 9.41 27.63
N ASP A 431 21.26 9.16 28.50
CA ASP A 431 21.30 9.62 29.90
C ASP A 431 21.57 11.12 30.05
N GLU A 432 22.13 11.76 29.01
CA GLU A 432 22.39 13.21 28.96
C GLU A 432 21.23 13.99 28.32
N PHE A 433 20.19 13.31 27.81
CA PHE A 433 19.09 13.96 27.09
C PHE A 433 18.26 14.88 27.99
N SER A 434 18.06 16.11 27.53
CA SER A 434 17.25 17.15 28.19
C SER A 434 16.56 18.02 27.15
N ASP A 435 15.55 18.77 27.58
CA ASP A 435 14.78 19.72 26.75
C ASP A 435 15.62 20.90 26.22
N GLU A 436 16.78 21.15 26.83
CA GLU A 436 17.77 22.11 26.34
C GLU A 436 18.73 21.54 25.29
N MET A 437 18.83 20.21 25.19
CA MET A 437 19.81 19.56 24.30
C MET A 437 19.18 18.86 23.09
N VAL A 438 17.98 18.29 23.25
CA VAL A 438 17.32 17.46 22.24
C VAL A 438 15.81 17.67 22.22
N GLY A 439 15.16 17.20 21.15
CA GLY A 439 13.71 17.28 20.98
C GLY A 439 12.96 16.23 21.79
N ALA A 440 11.64 16.18 21.59
CA ALA A 440 10.75 15.31 22.35
C ALA A 440 10.96 13.82 22.04
N LYS A 441 11.28 13.43 20.79
CA LYS A 441 11.48 12.01 20.43
C LYS A 441 12.60 11.37 21.22
N SER A 442 13.76 12.06 21.26
CA SER A 442 14.92 11.59 22.01
C SER A 442 14.58 11.42 23.50
N ARG A 443 13.94 12.43 24.11
CA ARG A 443 13.58 12.41 25.53
C ARG A 443 12.58 11.31 25.87
N ASN A 444 11.57 11.13 25.01
CA ASN A 444 10.56 10.10 25.22
C ASN A 444 11.16 8.69 25.19
N ILE A 445 12.09 8.44 24.26
CA ILE A 445 12.80 7.15 24.19
C ILE A 445 13.74 6.95 25.38
N ALA A 446 14.49 7.98 25.77
CA ALA A 446 15.34 7.92 26.95
C ALA A 446 14.55 7.64 28.23
N TYR A 447 13.35 8.20 28.37
CA TYR A 447 12.48 8.00 29.52
C TYR A 447 12.02 6.53 29.68
N LEU A 448 11.79 5.82 28.57
CA LEU A 448 11.41 4.41 28.58
C LEU A 448 12.53 3.49 29.07
N LYS A 449 13.80 3.88 28.89
CA LYS A 449 14.97 3.04 29.17
C LYS A 449 15.02 2.65 30.64
N GLY A 450 14.94 1.35 30.91
CA GLY A 450 14.94 0.79 32.27
C GLY A 450 13.63 0.93 33.04
N LYS A 451 12.56 1.47 32.42
CA LYS A 451 11.23 1.61 33.04
C LYS A 451 10.17 0.71 32.41
N VAL A 452 10.32 0.34 31.14
CA VAL A 452 9.43 -0.62 30.47
C VAL A 452 9.63 -2.05 31.01
N PRO A 453 8.63 -2.94 30.86
CA PRO A 453 8.77 -4.34 31.24
C PRO A 453 10.00 -5.00 30.58
N PRO A 454 10.65 -5.99 31.21
CA PRO A 454 11.83 -6.66 30.65
C PRO A 454 11.61 -7.35 29.29
N SER A 455 10.35 -7.61 28.93
CA SER A 455 9.95 -8.16 27.63
C SER A 455 9.97 -7.13 26.49
N VAL A 456 10.06 -5.83 26.81
CA VAL A 456 10.07 -4.72 25.86
C VAL A 456 11.48 -4.15 25.76
N GLY A 457 12.08 -4.28 24.59
CA GLY A 457 13.36 -3.65 24.27
C GLY A 457 13.18 -2.18 23.87
N VAL A 458 14.22 -1.38 24.13
CA VAL A 458 14.34 -0.01 23.61
C VAL A 458 15.70 0.08 22.92
N PRO A 459 15.76 0.39 21.61
CA PRO A 459 17.03 0.43 20.88
C PRO A 459 18.01 1.46 21.45
N ALA A 460 19.31 1.13 21.33
CA ALA A 460 20.36 2.06 21.70
C ALA A 460 20.27 3.36 20.88
N SER A 461 20.51 4.48 21.55
CA SER A 461 20.31 5.82 21.00
C SER A 461 21.40 6.77 21.45
N VAL A 462 21.89 7.57 20.52
CA VAL A 462 22.80 8.71 20.70
C VAL A 462 22.16 9.91 20.01
N ALA A 463 22.48 11.13 20.43
CA ALA A 463 22.01 12.32 19.72
C ALA A 463 23.13 13.30 19.40
N LEU A 464 22.97 14.01 18.29
CA LEU A 464 23.68 15.25 18.02
C LEU A 464 22.76 16.38 18.49
N PRO A 465 23.13 17.15 19.53
CA PRO A 465 22.20 18.07 20.19
C PRO A 465 21.89 19.30 19.33
N PHE A 466 20.93 20.10 19.79
CA PHE A 466 20.62 21.41 19.20
C PHE A 466 21.87 22.27 18.99
N GLY A 467 21.87 23.08 17.93
CA GLY A 467 23.00 23.97 17.60
C GLY A 467 24.19 23.28 16.93
N THR A 468 24.19 21.94 16.81
CA THR A 468 25.28 21.20 16.16
C THR A 468 25.41 21.57 14.69
N PHE A 469 24.29 21.62 13.97
CA PHE A 469 24.29 22.00 12.55
C PHE A 469 24.83 23.41 12.33
N GLU A 470 24.38 24.39 13.10
CA GLU A 470 24.82 25.78 13.02
C GLU A 470 26.32 25.90 13.32
N THR A 471 26.81 25.13 14.29
CA THR A 471 28.23 25.10 14.67
C THR A 471 29.07 24.53 13.54
N VAL A 472 28.64 23.43 12.92
CA VAL A 472 29.33 22.82 11.77
C VAL A 472 29.31 23.74 10.55
N LEU A 473 28.16 24.34 10.23
CA LEU A 473 28.04 25.27 9.11
C LEU A 473 28.95 26.48 9.30
N SER A 474 29.13 26.94 10.54
CA SER A 474 30.00 28.06 10.89
C SER A 474 31.49 27.70 10.97
N ASP A 475 31.85 26.42 10.84
CA ASP A 475 33.24 25.98 10.85
C ASP A 475 34.03 26.59 9.67
N LYS A 476 35.32 26.86 9.89
CA LYS A 476 36.21 27.42 8.86
C LYS A 476 36.25 26.57 7.59
N MET A 477 36.14 25.26 7.71
CA MET A 477 36.14 24.33 6.58
C MET A 477 34.91 24.50 5.69
N ASN A 478 33.78 24.94 6.27
CA ASN A 478 32.50 25.08 5.58
C ASN A 478 32.18 26.52 5.16
N LYS A 479 33.14 27.44 5.23
CA LYS A 479 32.94 28.87 4.94
C LYS A 479 32.29 29.12 3.57
N HIS A 480 32.69 28.37 2.54
CA HIS A 480 32.09 28.49 1.20
C HIS A 480 30.62 28.05 1.18
N VAL A 481 30.30 26.93 1.83
CA VAL A 481 28.93 26.40 1.93
C VAL A 481 28.05 27.38 2.71
N ALA A 482 28.53 27.89 3.84
CA ALA A 482 27.81 28.88 4.65
C ALA A 482 27.51 30.17 3.89
N GLN A 483 28.46 30.68 3.11
CA GLN A 483 28.27 31.87 2.27
C GLN A 483 27.23 31.62 1.17
N ASN A 484 27.28 30.46 0.51
CA ASN A 484 26.33 30.08 -0.52
C ASN A 484 24.90 29.96 0.05
N VAL A 485 24.74 29.21 1.15
CA VAL A 485 23.45 29.06 1.84
C VAL A 485 22.89 30.41 2.30
N LYS A 486 23.74 31.31 2.79
CA LYS A 486 23.30 32.67 3.16
C LYS A 486 22.74 33.44 1.97
N HIS A 487 23.44 33.43 0.84
CA HIS A 487 22.99 34.10 -0.38
C HIS A 487 21.67 33.51 -0.91
N LEU A 488 21.53 32.19 -0.89
CA LEU A 488 20.31 31.53 -1.32
C LEU A 488 19.12 31.76 -0.38
N LYS A 489 19.35 31.89 0.93
CA LYS A 489 18.31 32.31 1.89
C LYS A 489 17.79 33.72 1.62
N GLU A 490 18.65 34.63 1.15
CA GLU A 490 18.24 35.98 0.74
C GLU A 490 17.37 35.96 -0.54
N LYS A 491 17.64 35.05 -1.49
CA LYS A 491 16.75 34.83 -2.64
C LYS A 491 15.40 34.26 -2.23
N LEU A 492 15.42 33.29 -1.31
CA LEU A 492 14.21 32.66 -0.80
C LEU A 492 13.30 33.68 -0.10
N SER A 493 13.85 34.60 0.71
CA SER A 493 13.07 35.65 1.36
C SER A 493 12.50 36.68 0.39
N GLN A 494 13.01 36.73 -0.86
CA GLN A 494 12.48 37.54 -1.96
C GLN A 494 11.41 36.81 -2.78
N GLY A 495 11.07 35.56 -2.43
CA GLY A 495 9.99 34.78 -3.05
C GLY A 495 10.42 33.79 -4.12
N GLU A 496 11.74 33.60 -4.36
CA GLU A 496 12.25 32.63 -5.32
C GLU A 496 12.25 31.21 -4.74
N LEU A 497 11.17 30.45 -4.99
CA LEU A 497 11.01 29.09 -4.46
C LEU A 497 12.06 28.09 -4.99
N SER A 498 12.62 28.30 -6.18
CA SER A 498 13.69 27.46 -6.74
C SER A 498 14.97 27.49 -5.88
N ALA A 499 15.17 28.54 -5.08
CA ALA A 499 16.29 28.64 -4.15
C ALA A 499 16.29 27.53 -3.10
N LEU A 500 15.15 26.89 -2.81
CA LEU A 500 15.07 25.74 -1.89
C LEU A 500 15.87 24.54 -2.38
N ASP A 501 15.73 24.21 -3.67
CA ASP A 501 16.46 23.10 -4.29
C ASP A 501 17.96 23.42 -4.41
N GLU A 502 18.31 24.69 -4.60
CA GLU A 502 19.70 25.15 -4.61
C GLU A 502 20.33 25.07 -3.21
N ILE A 503 19.60 25.46 -2.14
CA ILE A 503 20.07 25.36 -0.75
C ILE A 503 20.34 23.89 -0.40
N ARG A 504 19.42 23.00 -0.78
CA ARG A 504 19.56 21.54 -0.64
C ARG A 504 20.86 21.04 -1.24
N ASN A 505 21.11 21.36 -2.50
CA ASN A 505 22.31 20.92 -3.20
C ASN A 505 23.59 21.54 -2.62
N ALA A 506 23.52 22.77 -2.11
CA ALA A 506 24.64 23.41 -1.44
C ALA A 506 25.02 22.69 -0.14
N LEU A 507 24.03 22.29 0.67
CA LEU A 507 24.23 21.59 1.95
C LEU A 507 24.85 20.20 1.78
N LEU A 508 24.64 19.52 0.65
CA LEU A 508 25.30 18.25 0.32
C LEU A 508 26.85 18.33 0.29
N ASN A 509 27.41 19.54 0.19
CA ASN A 509 28.86 19.76 0.19
C ASN A 509 29.45 20.09 1.57
N LEU A 510 28.66 20.02 2.65
CA LEU A 510 29.11 20.34 3.99
C LEU A 510 30.04 19.23 4.53
N ILE A 511 31.16 19.63 5.12
CA ILE A 511 32.20 18.72 5.62
C ILE A 511 32.07 18.64 7.14
N ALA A 512 31.98 17.42 7.66
CA ALA A 512 31.87 17.22 9.09
C ALA A 512 33.24 17.39 9.80
N PRO A 513 33.33 18.20 10.87
CA PRO A 513 34.56 18.38 11.64
C PRO A 513 35.06 17.07 12.27
N SER A 514 36.38 16.87 12.34
CA SER A 514 36.97 15.61 12.83
C SER A 514 36.70 15.34 14.31
N ASN A 515 36.57 16.39 15.12
CA ASN A 515 36.14 16.31 16.51
C ASN A 515 34.70 15.80 16.65
N LEU A 516 33.79 16.23 15.77
CA LEU A 516 32.42 15.74 15.73
C LEU A 516 32.42 14.23 15.45
N VAL A 517 33.07 13.80 14.35
CA VAL A 517 33.15 12.38 13.95
C VAL A 517 33.70 11.53 15.10
N LYS A 518 34.78 12.00 15.75
CA LYS A 518 35.42 11.31 16.86
C LYS A 518 34.48 11.19 18.07
N GLU A 519 33.86 12.29 18.50
CA GLU A 519 32.98 12.31 19.67
C GLU A 519 31.74 11.44 19.45
N LEU A 520 31.14 11.51 18.26
CA LEU A 520 30.01 10.65 17.91
C LEU A 520 30.40 9.17 17.91
N LYS A 521 31.55 8.82 17.32
CA LYS A 521 32.06 7.45 17.30
C LYS A 521 32.29 6.90 18.70
N GLU A 522 32.94 7.69 19.57
CA GLU A 522 33.16 7.31 20.97
C GLU A 522 31.82 7.08 21.69
N LYS A 523 30.87 8.02 21.56
CA LYS A 523 29.54 7.91 22.20
C LYS A 523 28.71 6.73 21.69
N MET A 524 28.77 6.43 20.39
CA MET A 524 28.11 5.27 19.80
C MET A 524 28.71 3.97 20.32
N GLN A 525 30.04 3.87 20.39
CA GLN A 525 30.72 2.69 20.93
C GLN A 525 30.42 2.47 22.42
N ASP A 526 30.39 3.54 23.22
CA ASP A 526 30.01 3.50 24.63
C ASP A 526 28.56 3.01 24.82
N CYS A 527 27.67 3.33 23.88
CA CYS A 527 26.29 2.85 23.86
C CYS A 527 26.11 1.44 23.26
N GLY A 528 27.20 0.79 22.83
CA GLY A 528 27.14 -0.51 22.16
C GLY A 528 26.61 -0.48 20.74
N MET A 529 26.53 0.70 20.11
CA MET A 529 26.08 0.87 18.73
C MET A 529 27.23 0.64 17.74
N PRO A 530 26.96 0.03 16.57
CA PRO A 530 27.98 -0.17 15.54
C PRO A 530 28.45 1.18 14.95
N TRP A 531 29.75 1.38 14.76
CA TRP A 531 30.25 2.51 13.96
C TRP A 531 30.20 2.16 12.48
N PRO A 532 29.53 2.93 11.62
CA PRO A 532 29.20 2.42 10.31
C PRO A 532 30.15 2.94 9.20
N GLY A 533 31.23 3.63 9.56
CA GLY A 533 32.29 4.08 8.67
C GLY A 533 32.33 5.59 8.45
N ASP A 534 33.45 6.09 7.92
CA ASP A 534 33.76 7.54 7.90
C ASP A 534 33.10 8.27 6.69
N ASP A 535 32.96 7.61 5.53
CA ASP A 535 32.47 8.23 4.28
C ASP A 535 30.94 8.38 4.22
N VAL A 536 30.18 7.51 4.92
CA VAL A 536 28.72 7.49 4.82
C VAL A 536 28.06 8.55 5.69
N TRP A 537 28.69 8.88 6.82
CA TRP A 537 28.13 9.80 7.80
C TRP A 537 28.14 11.27 7.29
N ALA A 538 29.20 11.69 6.59
CA ALA A 538 29.27 13.03 5.98
C ALA A 538 28.16 13.24 4.92
N SER A 539 27.85 12.21 4.12
CA SER A 539 26.78 12.27 3.11
C SER A 539 25.38 12.34 3.73
N LYS A 540 25.09 11.48 4.73
CA LYS A 540 23.77 11.38 5.37
C LYS A 540 23.46 12.53 6.32
N TRP A 541 24.47 13.09 7.01
CA TRP A 541 24.32 14.30 7.80
C TRP A 541 23.85 15.49 6.95
N ASN A 542 24.39 15.61 5.73
CA ASN A 542 24.02 16.66 4.81
C ASN A 542 22.61 16.48 4.25
N GLU A 543 22.23 15.23 3.94
CA GLU A 543 20.86 14.86 3.55
C GLU A 543 19.86 15.29 4.63
N ARG A 544 20.20 15.10 5.91
CA ARG A 544 19.32 15.40 7.02
C ARG A 544 19.19 16.89 7.36
N ALA A 545 20.29 17.63 7.32
CA ALA A 545 20.25 19.10 7.41
C ALA A 545 19.40 19.72 6.29
N TYR A 546 19.24 18.98 5.20
CA TYR A 546 18.36 19.31 4.09
C TYR A 546 16.89 18.93 4.38
N TYR A 547 16.56 17.70 4.79
CA TYR A 547 15.17 17.29 5.06
C TYR A 547 14.50 18.07 6.21
N SER A 548 15.27 18.66 7.12
CA SER A 548 14.79 19.53 8.19
C SER A 548 14.22 20.89 7.72
N THR A 549 14.24 21.18 6.42
CA THR A 549 13.83 22.49 5.85
C THR A 549 12.40 22.52 5.30
N ARG A 550 11.59 21.47 5.50
CA ARG A 550 10.19 21.48 5.04
C ARG A 550 9.23 22.23 5.97
N LYS A 551 8.26 22.86 5.28
CA LYS A 551 7.02 23.59 5.64
C LYS A 551 6.67 23.70 7.13
N VAL A 552 6.36 24.90 7.61
CA VAL A 552 5.18 25.25 8.45
C VAL A 552 5.19 26.77 8.71
N LYS A 553 4.01 27.37 9.00
CA LYS A 553 3.79 28.76 9.48
C LYS A 553 4.49 29.08 10.84
N LEU A 554 5.59 28.41 11.18
CA LEU A 554 6.42 28.65 12.36
C LEU A 554 7.57 29.56 11.95
N ASP A 555 7.96 30.49 12.82
CA ASP A 555 9.15 31.30 12.57
C ASP A 555 10.40 30.40 12.58
N HIS A 556 10.86 30.05 11.36
CA HIS A 556 12.03 29.21 11.12
C HIS A 556 13.30 29.73 11.81
N ALA A 557 13.35 31.00 12.24
CA ALA A 557 14.49 31.53 12.98
C ALA A 557 14.65 30.94 14.39
N TYR A 558 13.58 30.38 14.96
CA TYR A 558 13.54 29.84 16.32
C TYR A 558 13.40 28.31 16.40
N LEU A 559 13.10 27.66 15.27
CA LEU A 559 13.15 26.21 15.16
C LEU A 559 14.59 25.74 15.31
N SER A 560 14.83 24.84 16.26
CA SER A 560 16.13 24.23 16.52
C SER A 560 16.02 22.73 16.26
N MET A 561 16.97 22.17 15.51
CA MET A 561 16.97 20.77 15.12
C MET A 561 18.09 20.02 15.82
N ALA A 562 17.72 18.96 16.55
CA ALA A 562 18.66 17.95 17.02
C ALA A 562 18.59 16.71 16.12
N VAL A 563 19.52 15.78 16.35
CA VAL A 563 19.63 14.53 15.61
C VAL A 563 19.65 13.32 16.49
N LEU A 564 18.50 12.62 16.61
CA LEU A 564 18.45 11.28 17.14
C LEU A 564 19.10 10.30 16.14
N VAL A 565 20.12 9.61 16.60
CA VAL A 565 20.80 8.48 15.95
C VAL A 565 20.39 7.23 16.71
N GLN A 566 19.65 6.34 16.07
CA GLN A 566 19.08 5.16 16.72
C GLN A 566 19.45 3.90 15.93
N GLU A 567 19.69 2.82 16.65
CA GLU A 567 19.89 1.51 16.04
C GLU A 567 18.59 1.01 15.39
N ILE A 568 18.69 0.54 14.14
CA ILE A 568 17.59 -0.14 13.46
C ILE A 568 17.60 -1.61 13.84
N VAL A 569 16.52 -2.05 14.46
CA VAL A 569 16.25 -3.47 14.69
C VAL A 569 15.77 -4.09 13.37
N SER A 570 16.45 -5.15 12.91
CA SER A 570 16.08 -5.88 11.69
C SER A 570 14.81 -6.70 11.93
N ALA A 571 13.68 -6.03 11.91
CA ALA A 571 12.39 -6.51 12.35
C ALA A 571 11.75 -7.53 11.40
N ASP A 572 10.96 -8.44 11.97
CA ASP A 572 10.09 -9.34 11.20
C ASP A 572 8.73 -8.66 10.94
N TYR A 573 8.27 -7.85 11.90
CA TYR A 573 7.05 -7.04 11.82
C TYR A 573 7.29 -5.65 12.42
N ALA A 574 6.61 -4.61 11.91
CA ALA A 574 6.49 -3.31 12.57
C ALA A 574 5.07 -3.16 13.12
N PHE A 575 4.89 -2.30 14.12
CA PHE A 575 3.57 -2.01 14.66
C PHE A 575 3.44 -0.55 15.12
N VAL A 576 2.21 -0.07 15.16
CA VAL A 576 1.84 1.21 15.78
C VAL A 576 0.67 0.97 16.72
N ILE A 577 0.67 1.65 17.87
CA ILE A 577 -0.35 1.53 18.91
C ILE A 577 -0.89 2.93 19.22
N HIS A 578 -2.21 3.03 19.26
CA HIS A 578 -2.91 4.08 19.98
C HIS A 578 -3.55 3.50 21.24
N THR A 579 -3.19 4.02 22.40
CA THR A 579 -3.70 3.48 23.68
C THR A 579 -5.12 3.98 23.99
N VAL A 580 -5.65 4.91 23.22
CA VAL A 580 -7.09 5.20 23.13
C VAL A 580 -7.53 4.91 21.70
N ASN A 581 -8.66 4.23 21.51
CA ASN A 581 -9.13 3.93 20.16
C ASN A 581 -9.34 5.23 19.36
N PRO A 582 -8.58 5.48 18.27
CA PRO A 582 -8.60 6.74 17.56
C PRO A 582 -9.86 6.91 16.68
N SER A 583 -10.62 5.83 16.45
CA SER A 583 -11.84 5.85 15.65
C SER A 583 -13.09 6.01 16.52
N SER A 584 -13.16 5.33 17.66
CA SER A 584 -14.31 5.41 18.57
C SER A 584 -14.15 6.38 19.74
N GLY A 585 -12.91 6.78 20.06
CA GLY A 585 -12.59 7.54 21.27
C GLY A 585 -12.64 6.71 22.56
N ASP A 586 -12.85 5.40 22.48
CA ASP A 586 -12.95 4.53 23.65
C ASP A 586 -11.59 4.39 24.36
N ARG A 587 -11.50 4.97 25.56
CA ARG A 587 -10.28 4.94 26.39
C ARG A 587 -10.03 3.59 27.06
N SER A 588 -10.99 2.67 27.01
CA SER A 588 -10.82 1.28 27.47
C SER A 588 -10.19 0.38 26.42
N GLU A 589 -10.00 0.88 25.19
CA GLU A 589 -9.50 0.12 24.05
C GLU A 589 -8.13 0.60 23.61
N ILE A 590 -7.23 -0.36 23.40
CA ILE A 590 -6.00 -0.19 22.64
C ILE A 590 -6.32 -0.55 21.20
N TYR A 591 -6.00 0.34 20.29
CA TYR A 591 -6.03 0.10 18.86
C TYR A 591 -4.59 -0.07 18.37
N ALA A 592 -4.31 -1.13 17.64
CA ALA A 592 -2.97 -1.37 17.13
C ALA A 592 -2.96 -1.94 15.72
N GLU A 593 -1.97 -1.52 14.96
CA GLU A 593 -1.64 -2.01 13.63
C GLU A 593 -0.33 -2.77 13.69
N ILE A 594 -0.27 -3.95 13.12
CA ILE A 594 0.95 -4.75 13.01
C ILE A 594 1.12 -5.13 11.55
N VAL A 595 2.34 -5.08 11.02
CA VAL A 595 2.55 -5.11 9.59
C VAL A 595 3.87 -5.80 9.28
N LYS A 596 3.95 -6.50 8.16
CA LYS A 596 5.22 -7.02 7.65
C LYS A 596 5.79 -5.98 6.69
N GLY A 597 6.69 -5.13 7.17
CA GLY A 597 7.07 -3.88 6.51
C GLY A 597 6.25 -2.69 7.02
N LEU A 598 5.63 -1.88 6.15
CA LEU A 598 4.77 -0.72 6.51
C LEU A 598 3.31 -0.97 6.01
N GLY A 599 2.25 -0.87 6.84
CA GLY A 599 0.80 -0.98 6.49
C GLY A 599 0.15 -2.40 6.52
N ARG A 600 -1.20 -2.57 6.54
CA ARG A 600 -2.08 -2.80 7.73
C ARG A 600 -2.65 -4.23 7.81
N PRO A 601 -2.41 -5.00 8.89
CA PRO A 601 -3.53 -5.55 9.67
C PRO A 601 -3.67 -4.85 11.02
N PHE A 602 -4.87 -4.81 11.56
CA PHE A 602 -5.14 -4.13 12.83
C PHE A 602 -6.07 -4.92 13.73
N PHE A 603 -5.92 -4.68 15.01
CA PHE A 603 -6.67 -5.31 16.07
C PHE A 603 -7.00 -4.29 17.14
N ILE A 604 -8.03 -4.60 17.92
CA ILE A 604 -8.34 -3.90 19.15
C ILE A 604 -8.15 -4.85 20.33
N CYS A 605 -7.81 -4.29 21.49
CA CYS A 605 -7.70 -5.05 22.72
C CYS A 605 -8.24 -4.20 23.86
N LYS A 606 -9.08 -4.80 24.71
CA LYS A 606 -9.59 -4.11 25.89
C LYS A 606 -8.53 -4.11 26.99
N LYS A 607 -8.35 -2.98 27.67
CA LYS A 607 -7.33 -2.81 28.72
C LYS A 607 -7.56 -3.69 29.94
N ASP A 608 -8.79 -4.11 30.19
CA ASP A 608 -9.14 -5.06 31.25
C ASP A 608 -8.96 -6.54 30.83
N ASP A 609 -8.74 -6.83 29.55
CA ASP A 609 -8.45 -8.17 29.03
C ASP A 609 -7.42 -8.15 27.89
N LEU A 610 -6.18 -7.78 28.24
CA LEU A 610 -5.04 -7.66 27.33
C LEU A 610 -4.62 -8.98 26.64
N ASN A 611 -5.21 -10.12 27.03
CA ASN A 611 -4.89 -11.43 26.47
C ASN A 611 -5.88 -11.89 25.40
N SER A 612 -6.93 -11.11 25.14
CA SER A 612 -7.99 -11.44 24.16
C SER A 612 -8.08 -10.37 23.05
N PRO A 613 -7.02 -10.17 22.25
CA PRO A 613 -7.05 -9.23 21.14
C PRO A 613 -8.04 -9.68 20.06
N LYS A 614 -8.83 -8.74 19.54
CA LYS A 614 -9.77 -8.97 18.46
C LYS A 614 -9.18 -8.44 17.15
N VAL A 615 -8.92 -9.36 16.21
CA VAL A 615 -8.51 -9.02 14.84
C VAL A 615 -9.67 -8.32 14.13
N LEU A 616 -9.39 -7.17 13.51
CA LEU A 616 -10.36 -6.40 12.74
C LEU A 616 -10.05 -6.36 11.24
N GLY A 617 -8.85 -6.80 10.84
CA GLY A 617 -8.46 -6.88 9.44
C GLY A 617 -7.18 -7.68 9.22
N TYR A 618 -7.03 -8.16 7.99
CA TYR A 618 -5.87 -8.90 7.49
C TYR A 618 -5.03 -8.04 6.54
N PRO A 619 -3.73 -8.35 6.35
CA PRO A 619 -2.87 -7.57 5.46
C PRO A 619 -3.26 -7.71 3.99
N SER A 620 -3.29 -6.59 3.27
CA SER A 620 -3.50 -6.54 1.82
C SER A 620 -2.29 -6.01 1.04
N LYS A 621 -1.25 -5.49 1.71
CA LYS A 621 -0.14 -4.81 1.03
C LYS A 621 0.74 -5.78 0.21
N PRO A 622 1.09 -5.45 -1.06
CA PRO A 622 1.90 -6.34 -1.88
C PRO A 622 3.39 -6.36 -1.53
N ILE A 623 3.92 -5.24 -1.04
CA ILE A 623 5.37 -5.00 -0.90
C ILE A 623 5.73 -4.66 0.54
N GLY A 624 6.74 -5.35 1.07
CA GLY A 624 7.40 -5.05 2.33
C GLY A 624 8.77 -4.41 2.09
N LEU A 625 9.14 -3.49 2.97
CA LEU A 625 10.47 -2.91 3.02
C LEU A 625 11.19 -3.48 4.24
N PHE A 626 12.34 -4.10 4.01
CA PHE A 626 13.14 -4.69 5.07
C PHE A 626 14.53 -4.10 5.06
N ILE A 627 15.08 -3.92 6.25
CA ILE A 627 16.44 -3.42 6.40
C ILE A 627 17.19 -4.32 7.37
N LYS A 628 18.42 -4.63 7.02
CA LYS A 628 19.35 -5.33 7.92
C LYS A 628 19.61 -4.46 9.15
N GLN A 629 20.24 -5.03 10.16
CA GLN A 629 20.68 -4.24 11.32
C GLN A 629 21.56 -3.08 10.84
N SER A 630 21.12 -1.86 11.15
CA SER A 630 21.68 -0.61 10.60
C SER A 630 21.40 0.53 11.58
N ILE A 631 21.55 1.77 11.13
CA ILE A 631 21.32 2.99 11.91
C ILE A 631 20.36 3.90 11.16
N ILE A 632 19.47 4.54 11.90
CA ILE A 632 18.54 5.54 11.38
C ILE A 632 18.81 6.90 12.01
N PHE A 633 18.73 7.94 11.19
CA PHE A 633 18.81 9.33 11.60
C PHE A 633 17.40 9.91 11.59
N ARG A 634 16.82 10.15 12.76
CA ARG A 634 15.44 10.64 12.93
C ARG A 634 15.39 12.08 13.38
N SER A 635 14.72 12.95 12.61
CA SER A 635 14.38 14.35 12.94
C SER A 635 13.95 14.51 14.41
N ASP A 636 14.49 15.51 15.12
CA ASP A 636 14.19 15.71 16.54
C ASP A 636 14.21 17.20 16.89
N SER A 637 13.17 17.91 16.47
CA SER A 637 13.09 19.36 16.60
C SER A 637 12.46 19.80 17.92
N ASN A 638 12.69 21.05 18.32
CA ASN A 638 11.99 21.69 19.43
C ASN A 638 10.52 22.06 19.10
N GLY A 639 10.03 21.73 17.90
CA GLY A 639 8.68 22.06 17.44
C GLY A 639 7.81 20.87 17.06
N GLU A 640 8.27 19.62 17.22
CA GLU A 640 7.58 18.48 16.63
C GLU A 640 6.33 18.01 17.39
N ASP A 641 6.34 18.08 18.72
CA ASP A 641 5.26 17.63 19.59
C ASP A 641 4.76 18.79 20.47
N LEU A 642 4.37 19.91 19.85
CA LEU A 642 3.83 21.07 20.57
C LEU A 642 2.33 20.93 20.77
N GLU A 643 1.82 21.40 21.92
CA GLU A 643 0.39 21.39 22.22
C GLU A 643 -0.36 22.22 21.17
N GLY A 644 -1.35 21.62 20.50
CA GLY A 644 -2.10 22.24 19.40
C GLY A 644 -1.38 22.28 18.05
N TYR A 645 -0.17 21.71 17.92
CA TYR A 645 0.57 21.65 16.67
C TYR A 645 1.19 20.27 16.42
N ALA A 646 0.72 19.60 15.39
CA ALA A 646 1.19 18.29 15.01
C ALA A 646 2.34 18.37 14.00
N GLY A 647 3.57 18.29 14.52
CA GLY A 647 4.80 18.22 13.73
C GLY A 647 5.04 16.89 13.02
N ALA A 648 4.16 15.90 13.23
CA ALA A 648 4.34 14.53 12.75
C ALA A 648 4.48 14.46 11.23
N GLY A 649 5.53 13.78 10.75
CA GLY A 649 5.72 13.55 9.32
C GLY A 649 6.25 14.77 8.54
N LEU A 650 6.53 15.88 9.22
CA LEU A 650 7.08 17.08 8.56
C LEU A 650 8.56 16.94 8.18
N TYR A 651 9.27 16.03 8.84
CA TYR A 651 10.69 15.79 8.64
C TYR A 651 10.99 14.29 8.55
N ASP A 652 11.68 13.88 7.49
CA ASP A 652 11.97 12.47 7.19
C ASP A 652 12.94 11.83 8.19
N SER A 653 12.79 10.51 8.37
CA SER A 653 13.80 9.65 8.99
C SER A 653 14.61 8.96 7.91
N VAL A 654 15.93 9.08 7.96
CA VAL A 654 16.80 8.56 6.89
C VAL A 654 17.59 7.37 7.42
N PRO A 655 17.35 6.15 6.91
CA PRO A 655 18.19 5.01 7.23
C PRO A 655 19.54 5.13 6.53
N MET A 656 20.56 4.53 7.15
CA MET A 656 21.91 4.53 6.61
C MET A 656 22.04 3.58 5.41
N ASP A 657 21.54 2.36 5.55
CA ASP A 657 21.47 1.39 4.46
C ASP A 657 20.13 1.52 3.73
N ASN A 658 20.12 1.14 2.45
CA ASN A 658 18.88 1.06 1.68
C ASN A 658 18.05 -0.14 2.11
N GLU A 659 16.74 0.01 2.00
CA GLU A 659 15.77 -1.06 2.21
C GLU A 659 15.77 -2.06 1.05
N GLU A 660 15.63 -3.33 1.39
CA GLU A 660 15.29 -4.41 0.47
C GLU A 660 13.78 -4.42 0.25
N VAL A 661 13.38 -4.35 -1.03
CA VAL A 661 12.00 -4.41 -1.47
C VAL A 661 11.61 -5.86 -1.72
N VAL A 662 10.62 -6.37 -1.00
CA VAL A 662 10.22 -7.79 -1.05
C VAL A 662 8.72 -7.93 -1.33
N VAL A 663 8.36 -8.79 -2.28
CA VAL A 663 6.96 -9.19 -2.51
C VAL A 663 6.50 -10.10 -1.37
N LEU A 664 5.42 -9.71 -0.70
CA LEU A 664 4.95 -10.39 0.51
C LEU A 664 4.01 -11.55 0.19
N ASP A 665 4.35 -12.74 0.66
CA ASP A 665 3.46 -13.92 0.65
C ASP A 665 2.92 -14.19 2.06
N TYR A 666 1.73 -13.66 2.35
CA TYR A 666 1.08 -13.83 3.66
C TYR A 666 0.55 -15.24 3.91
N THR A 667 0.45 -16.09 2.89
CA THR A 667 -0.02 -17.48 3.05
C THR A 667 0.99 -18.39 3.74
N THR A 668 2.23 -17.91 3.86
CA THR A 668 3.30 -18.57 4.62
C THR A 668 3.66 -17.83 5.91
N ASP A 669 2.96 -16.73 6.20
CA ASP A 669 3.26 -15.88 7.33
C ASP A 669 2.64 -16.43 8.61
N ARG A 670 3.45 -16.55 9.67
CA ARG A 670 3.01 -17.09 10.96
C ARG A 670 2.00 -16.20 11.66
N LEU A 671 2.07 -14.87 11.48
CA LEU A 671 1.07 -13.96 12.04
C LEU A 671 -0.34 -14.26 11.49
N ILE A 672 -0.40 -14.85 10.30
CA ILE A 672 -1.65 -15.13 9.59
C ILE A 672 -2.08 -16.58 9.81
N THR A 673 -1.16 -17.52 9.63
CA THR A 673 -1.42 -18.97 9.60
C THR A 673 -1.39 -19.65 10.96
N ASP A 674 -0.73 -19.05 11.97
CA ASP A 674 -0.60 -19.61 13.32
C ASP A 674 -1.36 -18.72 14.33
N VAL A 675 -2.58 -19.15 14.69
CA VAL A 675 -3.48 -18.43 15.61
C VAL A 675 -2.85 -18.23 16.99
N SER A 676 -2.09 -19.22 17.48
CA SER A 676 -1.44 -19.17 18.80
C SER A 676 -0.32 -18.14 18.80
N PHE A 677 0.53 -18.17 17.78
CA PHE A 677 1.57 -17.15 17.59
C PHE A 677 0.97 -15.76 17.42
N ARG A 678 -0.06 -15.62 16.59
CA ARG A 678 -0.78 -14.35 16.40
C ARG A 678 -1.24 -13.79 17.73
N ASN A 679 -2.05 -14.53 18.48
CA ASN A 679 -2.60 -14.04 19.75
C ASN A 679 -1.49 -13.68 20.74
N THR A 680 -0.41 -14.47 20.81
CA THR A 680 0.74 -14.17 21.66
C THR A 680 1.39 -12.83 21.32
N ILE A 681 1.62 -12.56 20.02
CA ILE A 681 2.24 -11.30 19.57
C ILE A 681 1.30 -10.12 19.78
N LEU A 682 0.02 -10.24 19.40
CA LEU A 682 -0.96 -9.17 19.56
C LEU A 682 -1.15 -8.79 21.04
N SER A 683 -1.24 -9.78 21.94
CA SER A 683 -1.30 -9.54 23.39
C SER A 683 -0.02 -8.90 23.90
N SER A 684 1.16 -9.33 23.43
CA SER A 684 2.43 -8.72 23.83
C SER A 684 2.53 -7.25 23.43
N ILE A 685 2.02 -6.89 22.25
CA ILE A 685 1.91 -5.50 21.78
C ILE A 685 0.93 -4.72 22.67
N ALA A 686 -0.24 -5.27 22.98
CA ALA A 686 -1.23 -4.63 23.85
C ALA A 686 -0.68 -4.38 25.27
N HIS A 687 0.01 -5.37 25.86
CA HIS A 687 0.69 -5.22 27.16
C HIS A 687 1.77 -4.14 27.13
N ALA A 688 2.57 -4.07 26.06
CA ALA A 688 3.56 -3.01 25.90
C ALA A 688 2.90 -1.62 25.83
N GLY A 689 1.83 -1.50 25.05
CA GLY A 689 1.07 -0.25 24.92
C GLY A 689 0.48 0.23 26.25
N TYR A 690 -0.21 -0.67 26.96
CA TYR A 690 -0.80 -0.36 28.27
C TYR A 690 0.25 0.04 29.31
N ALA A 691 1.36 -0.70 29.39
CA ALA A 691 2.44 -0.39 30.33
C ALA A 691 3.06 0.98 30.05
N ILE A 692 3.20 1.38 28.79
CA ILE A 692 3.75 2.68 28.40
C ILE A 692 2.77 3.81 28.72
N GLU A 693 1.47 3.63 28.47
CA GLU A 693 0.44 4.58 28.89
C GLU A 693 0.48 4.82 30.41
N GLU A 694 0.56 3.76 31.22
CA GLU A 694 0.66 3.86 32.69
C GLU A 694 1.94 4.60 33.12
N LEU A 695 3.06 4.39 32.43
CA LEU A 695 4.33 5.08 32.73
C LEU A 695 4.28 6.59 32.45
N TYR A 696 3.49 7.02 31.47
CA TYR A 696 3.33 8.43 31.09
C TYR A 696 2.09 9.09 31.73
N GLY A 697 1.14 8.30 32.25
CA GLY A 697 -0.10 8.79 32.84
C GLY A 697 -1.05 9.47 31.85
N SER A 698 -0.84 9.27 30.55
CA SER A 698 -1.64 9.87 29.47
C SER A 698 -1.65 8.97 28.23
N PRO A 699 -2.70 9.01 27.39
CA PRO A 699 -2.77 8.26 26.14
C PRO A 699 -1.52 8.42 25.28
N GLN A 700 -1.06 7.34 24.65
CA GLN A 700 0.17 7.32 23.87
C GLN A 700 -0.07 6.83 22.44
N ASP A 701 0.69 7.41 21.51
CA ASP A 701 0.93 6.94 20.15
C ASP A 701 2.34 6.35 20.12
N ILE A 702 2.43 5.04 19.88
CA ILE A 702 3.64 4.24 20.08
C ILE A 702 3.99 3.53 18.78
N GLU A 703 5.21 3.71 18.30
CA GLU A 703 5.75 2.92 17.20
C GLU A 703 6.72 1.87 17.74
N GLY A 704 6.64 0.67 17.20
CA GLY A 704 7.54 -0.41 17.59
C GLY A 704 7.69 -1.47 16.52
N VAL A 705 8.49 -2.47 16.84
CA VAL A 705 8.80 -3.59 15.96
C VAL A 705 8.86 -4.90 16.74
N VAL A 706 8.59 -5.99 16.04
CA VAL A 706 8.71 -7.35 16.53
C VAL A 706 9.92 -8.00 15.86
N LYS A 707 10.82 -8.55 16.68
CA LYS A 707 11.94 -9.37 16.21
C LYS A 707 12.03 -10.65 17.02
N ASP A 708 11.96 -11.79 16.35
CA ASP A 708 12.02 -13.12 16.96
C ASP A 708 11.00 -13.29 18.10
N GLY A 709 9.81 -12.70 17.91
CA GLY A 709 8.72 -12.67 18.88
C GLY A 709 8.89 -11.71 20.06
N LYS A 710 9.97 -10.91 20.10
CA LYS A 710 10.20 -9.89 21.12
C LYS A 710 9.77 -8.51 20.62
N ILE A 711 9.24 -7.71 21.54
CA ILE A 711 8.75 -6.36 21.27
C ILE A 711 9.88 -5.35 21.49
N PHE A 712 10.06 -4.42 20.55
CA PHE A 712 10.94 -3.27 20.69
C PHE A 712 10.16 -2.00 20.42
N VAL A 713 10.27 -1.00 21.29
CA VAL A 713 9.62 0.30 21.09
C VAL A 713 10.64 1.27 20.55
N VAL A 714 10.33 1.85 19.39
CA VAL A 714 11.26 2.72 18.64
C VAL A 714 10.87 4.19 18.78
N GLN A 715 9.62 4.49 19.08
CA GLN A 715 9.12 5.84 19.34
C GLN A 715 7.88 5.80 20.23
N THR A 716 7.68 6.84 21.05
CA THR A 716 6.41 7.09 21.75
C THR A 716 6.19 8.60 21.85
N ARG A 717 4.94 9.02 21.82
CA ARG A 717 4.51 10.41 22.06
C ARG A 717 3.10 10.42 22.66
N PRO A 718 2.69 11.53 23.30
CA PRO A 718 1.30 11.72 23.68
C PRO A 718 0.37 11.56 22.47
N GLN A 719 -0.69 10.78 22.63
CA GLN A 719 -1.78 10.71 21.66
C GLN A 719 -2.66 11.94 21.81
N MET A 720 -2.79 12.71 20.74
CA MET A 720 -3.57 13.95 20.67
C MET A 720 -5.04 13.70 20.37
#